data_AF-A0AA85AA50-F1
#
_entry.id   AF-A0AA85AA50-F1
#
_cell.length_a   1.000
_cell.length_b   1.000
_cell.length_c   1.000
_cell.angle_alpha   90.00
_cell.angle_beta   90.00
_cell.angle_gamma   90.00
#
_symmetry.space_group_name_H-M   'P 1'
#
loop_
_entity.id
_entity.type
_entity.pdbx_description
1 polymer ?
#
loop_
_entity_poly.entity_id
_entity_poly.type
_entity_poly.pdbx_seq_one_letter_code
_entity_poly.pdbx_strand_id
1 'polypeptide(L)'
;MFGNVLLSISPPFFFLVIIDNIFMDAPTQAILSAFSIVLGHGIGDRQAAEQSLTALEVLEDYPIKVANIFLNEQLCVELRQLAGITLKNYVAVHWSETSCMSFKPPETCDNAKSLIRSGMLQLLTSPHRSIRVTAAHTITLIAQHDWPEMWPDLFNQLITLIRQSYMNNNNDINKNTVHGVLRVLTEISSDLSDLDLPVVGPFIMPELLRIYSDKQTYDQSTRRRAVITIDNLLNIAVMCQNEDILNDFVNRYICPSLGAIISDLTTYDENSTISQVSHKGELIQLLITLCVENRKFFSNFPGYNISQMINIVLNLVISCVKQYTELQIASNSSNEKEEEYDSDGEILDYDTFVYSILQCLTSLISSKSRKSMIKYLDELCSQLCQLVQLPEKTLEIWSNSIGEYVVDSEEFLGYSVRLVTMDLIKKIASKVHNGAQFINCAINKMLILSESLHNEGVAYWWKLLEACLYISGNLASNSINIFSHNNRSIHQTLNNTSDSCFIEFDVFYTHYLKPSLGQSDFPFLQATALRCMSHLYEANILNESQAQCFPSILSNAMSATQSSILKVSAMHSLDTLRANEKNIKKTMETNTTTFVASSSVFITNYIVPHLPNLISNLLECLSTFGEPVLDVGLCGLYKLLCVDLNQFTQSIITQIIPIMVGLFKHCFGVATTLSYYTRIIRVLYKVASSNKESIEAIENALLPTLITYLENHEVSESGDIEAALKVFCVLISPSEFGISSNLIHQVFPAVVHIAITSTDAVVISECCDVIRCYLAAGSSQILEWHDDEGNNGVGYILHVTSRLLDPSNPVEWATPAGKLAYAILLHFDAQQLRENTDLLLRGVLARLCTIMGNNHKQSSQLVYNDQQKGIHGARQSLLFVIILLFRIRTKLAIDFLSTIPDLSGKPILKEILSIWCNCQPYYFSRYEIQVSTMALANLILHTINTKDERIMQITLQEEMDNNDDNESIQTRSKSSQQTKILIDVPIIVSMYKLLLNELDKKLEEEVECVDEGNDSEFDDNDDNSDDDNEEVQAEGFEQQEELCVEDEIKSNDKNDQDIVNQKKRKGKAKDNNNSDDMLQDDDDDDISNVDTEDDDIILSEDPIYSTDPIMNVNLKEFLCNFLSDLSHQIYYNEFSRYHTSLELTTLQRIGILPQSNE
;
A
#
# COMPACT_ATOMS: atom_id res chain seq x y z
N MET A 1 12.00 25.45 -63.48
CA MET A 1 13.30 24.93 -63.97
C MET A 1 14.10 24.50 -62.76
N PHE A 2 14.57 23.26 -62.80
CA PHE A 2 15.40 22.52 -61.84
C PHE A 2 16.38 23.35 -60.99
N GLY A 3 16.35 23.13 -59.66
CA GLY A 3 17.24 22.14 -59.04
C GLY A 3 18.67 22.57 -58.67
N ASN A 4 18.89 22.61 -57.35
CA ASN A 4 19.91 21.86 -56.61
C ASN A 4 21.38 22.34 -56.52
N VAL A 5 21.85 22.30 -55.25
CA VAL A 5 23.21 21.91 -54.76
C VAL A 5 24.21 23.04 -54.49
N LEU A 6 24.36 23.45 -53.22
CA LEU A 6 25.46 23.02 -52.34
C LEU A 6 25.41 23.67 -50.94
N LEU A 7 25.35 22.80 -49.94
CA LEU A 7 25.78 22.97 -48.55
C LEU A 7 27.27 23.31 -48.43
N SER A 8 27.64 23.74 -47.22
CA SER A 8 29.00 23.81 -46.64
C SER A 8 29.80 25.07 -46.96
N ILE A 9 29.78 26.03 -46.02
CA ILE A 9 30.97 26.62 -45.39
C ILE A 9 30.52 27.08 -43.99
N SER A 10 31.18 26.51 -42.98
CA SER A 10 31.10 26.85 -41.56
C SER A 10 31.39 28.34 -41.29
N PRO A 11 30.82 28.97 -40.25
CA PRO A 11 31.41 30.15 -39.64
C PRO A 11 31.92 29.82 -38.22
N PRO A 12 33.18 29.40 -38.03
CA PRO A 12 33.78 29.31 -36.69
C PRO A 12 34.56 30.59 -36.35
N PHE A 13 34.13 31.77 -36.83
CA PHE A 13 34.92 32.99 -36.68
C PHE A 13 34.17 34.25 -36.22
N PHE A 14 32.87 34.15 -35.91
CA PHE A 14 32.10 35.30 -35.37
C PHE A 14 31.79 35.22 -33.87
N PHE A 15 32.04 34.09 -33.19
CA PHE A 15 31.69 33.91 -31.78
C PHE A 15 32.73 34.48 -30.78
N LEU A 16 33.93 34.86 -31.23
CA LEU A 16 35.04 35.24 -30.35
C LEU A 16 35.18 36.75 -30.08
N VAL A 17 34.28 37.62 -30.57
CA VAL A 17 34.51 39.08 -30.57
C VAL A 17 33.55 39.89 -29.67
N ILE A 18 32.59 39.27 -28.96
CA ILE A 18 31.64 40.04 -28.12
C ILE A 18 31.96 40.01 -26.61
N ILE A 19 32.97 39.27 -26.15
CA ILE A 19 33.31 39.21 -24.71
C ILE A 19 34.27 40.34 -24.26
N ASP A 20 34.95 41.02 -25.19
CA ASP A 20 36.12 41.84 -24.84
C ASP A 20 35.88 43.33 -24.52
N ASN A 21 34.64 43.83 -24.35
CA ASN A 21 34.46 45.27 -24.10
C ASN A 21 33.36 45.69 -23.09
N ILE A 22 33.15 44.90 -22.04
CA ILE A 22 32.47 45.38 -20.82
C ILE A 22 33.41 45.04 -19.66
N PHE A 23 33.75 46.03 -18.83
CA PHE A 23 34.52 45.83 -17.59
C PHE A 23 33.73 44.87 -16.67
N MET A 24 33.90 43.56 -16.84
CA MET A 24 33.38 42.53 -15.95
C MET A 24 34.48 42.09 -14.98
N ASP A 25 34.10 41.86 -13.75
CA ASP A 25 35.00 41.41 -12.70
C ASP A 25 35.46 39.95 -12.94
N ALA A 26 36.67 39.62 -12.46
CA ALA A 26 37.30 38.32 -12.68
C ALA A 26 36.43 37.09 -12.33
N PRO A 27 35.61 37.08 -11.25
CA PRO A 27 34.75 35.95 -10.93
C PRO A 27 33.63 35.76 -11.95
N THR A 28 33.02 36.84 -12.45
CA THR A 28 31.96 36.77 -13.47
C THR A 28 32.51 36.24 -14.79
N GLN A 29 33.73 36.63 -15.17
CA GLN A 29 34.41 36.05 -16.33
C GLN A 29 34.71 34.56 -16.15
N ALA A 30 35.12 34.14 -14.94
CA ALA A 30 35.34 32.72 -14.64
C ALA A 30 34.05 31.90 -14.79
N ILE A 31 32.92 32.39 -14.24
CA ILE A 31 31.61 31.73 -14.36
C ILE A 31 31.19 31.62 -15.84
N LEU A 32 31.27 32.71 -16.61
CA LEU A 32 30.92 32.71 -18.03
C LEU A 32 31.80 31.76 -18.85
N SER A 33 33.10 31.69 -18.53
CA SER A 33 34.03 30.75 -19.19
C SER A 33 33.67 29.30 -18.88
N ALA A 34 33.33 28.99 -17.63
CA ALA A 34 32.90 27.66 -17.21
C ALA A 34 31.58 27.26 -17.89
N PHE A 35 30.57 28.14 -17.90
CA PHE A 35 29.31 27.91 -18.61
C PHE A 35 29.52 27.67 -20.11
N SER A 36 30.41 28.44 -20.76
CA SER A 36 30.75 28.22 -22.17
C SER A 36 31.36 26.84 -22.42
N ILE A 37 32.18 26.32 -21.51
CA ILE A 37 32.77 24.97 -21.61
C ILE A 37 31.71 23.89 -21.37
N VAL A 38 30.85 24.06 -20.36
CA VAL A 38 29.77 23.11 -20.03
C VAL A 38 28.79 22.96 -21.20
N LEU A 39 28.45 24.06 -21.87
CA LEU A 39 27.59 24.05 -23.06
C LEU A 39 28.31 23.63 -24.35
N GLY A 40 29.60 23.24 -24.29
CA GLY A 40 30.38 22.80 -25.46
C GLY A 40 30.77 23.91 -26.45
N HIS A 41 30.54 25.18 -26.11
CA HIS A 41 30.90 26.34 -26.93
C HIS A 41 32.38 26.73 -26.78
N GLY A 42 32.98 26.40 -25.63
CA GLY A 42 34.39 26.65 -25.29
C GLY A 42 35.24 25.39 -25.36
N ILE A 43 36.54 25.55 -25.63
CA ILE A 43 37.52 24.46 -25.60
C ILE A 43 37.95 24.23 -24.15
N GLY A 44 37.61 23.08 -23.56
CA GLY A 44 37.96 22.74 -22.19
C GLY A 44 37.40 21.38 -21.74
N ASP A 45 37.76 20.96 -20.53
CA ASP A 45 37.20 19.77 -19.88
C ASP A 45 35.93 20.15 -19.10
N ARG A 46 34.80 19.53 -19.45
CA ARG A 46 33.50 19.77 -18.82
C ARG A 46 33.51 19.45 -17.32
N GLN A 47 34.19 18.38 -16.92
CA GLN A 47 34.27 18.00 -15.50
C GLN A 47 35.04 19.04 -14.69
N ALA A 48 36.12 19.59 -15.26
CA ALA A 48 36.89 20.65 -14.63
C ALA A 48 36.09 21.96 -14.52
N ALA A 49 35.27 22.28 -15.52
CA ALA A 49 34.39 23.44 -15.50
C ALA A 49 33.28 23.31 -14.44
N GLU A 50 32.66 22.14 -14.31
CA GLU A 50 31.67 21.85 -13.27
C GLU A 50 32.29 21.94 -11.86
N GLN A 51 33.48 21.34 -11.65
CA GLN A 51 34.22 21.47 -10.38
C GLN A 51 34.58 22.92 -10.06
N SER A 52 34.93 23.72 -11.07
CA SER A 52 35.21 25.14 -10.89
C SER A 52 33.96 25.90 -10.44
N LEU A 53 32.77 25.56 -10.93
CA LEU A 53 31.52 26.19 -10.50
C LEU A 53 31.20 25.84 -9.04
N THR A 54 31.37 24.58 -8.64
CA THR A 54 31.21 24.14 -7.24
C THR A 54 32.20 24.84 -6.30
N ALA A 55 33.44 25.06 -6.74
CA ALA A 55 34.43 25.79 -5.94
C ALA A 55 34.08 27.28 -5.75
N LEU A 56 33.41 27.89 -6.75
CA LEU A 56 32.97 29.29 -6.71
C LEU A 56 31.70 29.49 -5.87
N GLU A 57 30.94 28.42 -5.61
CA GLU A 57 29.69 28.42 -4.85
C GLU A 57 29.85 28.95 -3.41
N VAL A 58 31.05 28.80 -2.83
CA VAL A 58 31.38 29.24 -1.47
C VAL A 58 31.54 30.77 -1.35
N LEU A 59 31.60 31.50 -2.47
CA LEU A 59 31.75 32.96 -2.45
C LEU A 59 30.42 33.65 -2.11
N GLU A 60 30.43 34.59 -1.17
CA GLU A 60 29.22 35.32 -0.73
C GLU A 60 28.50 36.06 -1.89
N ASP A 61 29.27 36.61 -2.83
CA ASP A 61 28.72 37.30 -4.01
C ASP A 61 28.33 36.36 -5.17
N TYR A 62 28.60 35.05 -5.07
CA TYR A 62 28.34 34.08 -6.14
C TYR A 62 26.89 34.12 -6.65
N PRO A 63 25.86 34.01 -5.80
CA PRO A 63 24.48 33.98 -6.28
C PRO A 63 24.06 35.30 -6.94
N ILE A 64 24.59 36.44 -6.48
CA ILE A 64 24.35 37.74 -7.11
C ILE A 64 24.95 37.77 -8.52
N LYS A 65 26.17 37.23 -8.70
CA LYS A 65 26.82 37.18 -10.02
C LYS A 65 26.07 36.28 -10.99
N VAL A 66 25.64 35.09 -10.53
CA VAL A 66 24.83 34.18 -11.35
C VAL A 66 23.49 34.82 -11.71
N ALA A 67 22.82 35.49 -10.76
CA ALA A 67 21.59 36.24 -11.02
C ALA A 67 21.79 37.37 -12.04
N ASN A 68 22.90 38.12 -11.95
CA ASN A 68 23.22 39.18 -12.92
C ASN A 68 23.47 38.63 -14.33
N ILE A 69 24.10 37.45 -14.46
CA ILE A 69 24.26 36.76 -15.75
C ILE A 69 22.89 36.37 -16.30
N PHE A 70 22.00 35.84 -15.44
CA PHE A 70 20.65 35.46 -15.84
C PHE A 70 19.81 36.68 -16.29
N LEU A 71 19.98 37.82 -15.62
CA LEU A 71 19.34 39.11 -15.94
C LEU A 71 19.85 39.77 -17.23
N ASN A 72 21.08 39.48 -17.66
CA ASN A 72 21.72 40.23 -18.73
C ASN A 72 21.16 39.88 -20.13
N GLU A 73 20.34 40.77 -20.69
CA GLU A 73 19.75 40.62 -22.03
C GLU A 73 20.76 40.62 -23.19
N GLN A 74 22.01 41.03 -22.96
CA GLN A 74 23.05 41.04 -23.98
C GLN A 74 23.70 39.67 -24.20
N LEU A 75 23.49 38.72 -23.28
CA LEU A 75 24.01 37.36 -23.37
C LEU A 75 23.05 36.44 -24.14
N CYS A 76 23.58 35.36 -24.72
CA CYS A 76 22.75 34.37 -25.41
C CYS A 76 21.85 33.60 -24.42
N VAL A 77 20.72 33.11 -24.91
CA VAL A 77 19.66 32.51 -24.09
C VAL A 77 20.16 31.27 -23.36
N GLU A 78 21.05 30.50 -23.98
CA GLU A 78 21.59 29.24 -23.47
C GLU A 78 22.44 29.48 -22.21
N LEU A 79 23.31 30.52 -22.24
CA LEU A 79 24.12 30.92 -21.08
C LEU A 79 23.24 31.46 -19.95
N ARG A 80 22.22 32.25 -20.30
CA ARG A 80 21.27 32.80 -19.32
C ARG A 80 20.46 31.68 -18.67
N GLN A 81 19.97 30.72 -19.45
CA GLN A 81 19.21 29.59 -18.94
C GLN A 81 20.07 28.71 -18.02
N LEU A 82 21.32 28.42 -18.39
CA LEU A 82 22.25 27.68 -17.53
C LEU A 82 22.53 28.45 -16.22
N ALA A 83 22.68 29.77 -16.28
CA ALA A 83 22.80 30.60 -15.09
C ALA A 83 21.54 30.51 -14.20
N GLY A 84 20.35 30.57 -14.79
CA GLY A 84 19.09 30.39 -14.06
C GLY A 84 18.97 29.01 -13.39
N ILE A 85 19.35 27.92 -14.08
CA ILE A 85 19.35 26.56 -13.51
C ILE A 85 20.37 26.46 -12.37
N THR A 86 21.55 27.04 -12.54
CA THR A 86 22.59 27.09 -11.52
C THR A 86 22.11 27.86 -10.28
N LEU A 87 21.43 29.00 -10.49
CA LEU A 87 20.85 29.78 -9.40
C LEU A 87 19.75 29.01 -8.67
N LYS A 88 18.85 28.34 -9.40
CA LYS A 88 17.81 27.48 -8.81
C LYS A 88 18.42 26.42 -7.90
N ASN A 89 19.43 25.70 -8.39
CA ASN A 89 20.11 24.66 -7.63
C ASN A 89 20.84 25.22 -6.40
N TYR A 90 21.43 26.43 -6.53
CA TYR A 90 22.03 27.12 -5.40
C TYR A 90 20.99 27.47 -4.32
N VAL A 91 19.83 28.04 -4.71
CA VAL A 91 18.74 28.37 -3.77
C VAL A 91 18.29 27.12 -3.00
N ALA A 92 18.17 25.97 -3.67
CA ALA A 92 17.69 24.74 -3.03
C ALA A 92 18.52 24.29 -1.82
N VAL A 93 19.82 24.65 -1.77
CA VAL A 93 20.75 24.17 -0.74
C VAL A 93 21.40 25.30 0.06
N HIS A 94 21.45 26.54 -0.41
CA HIS A 94 22.13 27.66 0.26
C HIS A 94 21.18 28.76 0.78
N TRP A 95 19.86 28.65 0.58
CA TRP A 95 18.95 29.75 0.88
C TRP A 95 18.77 30.00 2.38
N SER A 96 18.54 28.97 3.19
CA SER A 96 18.24 29.11 4.62
C SER A 96 18.65 27.88 5.41
N GLU A 97 19.36 28.07 6.53
CA GLU A 97 19.81 26.97 7.40
C GLU A 97 18.63 26.27 8.09
N THR A 98 17.53 26.98 8.36
CA THR A 98 16.40 26.45 9.13
C THR A 98 15.31 25.82 8.27
N SER A 99 15.24 26.15 6.98
CA SER A 99 14.15 25.68 6.10
C SER A 99 14.60 24.75 4.97
N CYS A 100 15.90 24.68 4.66
CA CYS A 100 16.42 23.76 3.64
C CYS A 100 16.89 22.44 4.30
N MET A 101 16.22 21.32 4.02
CA MET A 101 16.61 20.01 4.58
C MET A 101 18.02 19.56 4.14
N SER A 102 18.41 19.90 2.91
CA SER A 102 19.74 19.59 2.35
C SER A 102 20.71 20.77 2.39
N PHE A 103 20.58 21.63 3.42
CA PHE A 103 21.35 22.86 3.54
C PHE A 103 22.87 22.65 3.47
N LYS A 104 23.56 23.51 2.73
CA LYS A 104 25.01 23.59 2.63
C LYS A 104 25.48 25.00 2.99
N PRO A 105 26.50 25.16 3.84
CA PRO A 105 27.06 26.48 4.10
C PRO A 105 27.83 27.00 2.87
N PRO A 106 27.86 28.33 2.62
CA PRO A 106 27.31 29.41 3.46
C PRO A 106 25.82 29.67 3.21
N GLU A 107 25.13 30.24 4.21
CA GLU A 107 23.77 30.78 4.03
C GLU A 107 23.81 32.06 3.19
N THR A 108 22.82 32.22 2.31
CA THR A 108 22.67 33.42 1.48
C THR A 108 22.31 34.63 2.33
N CYS A 109 23.09 35.70 2.25
CA CYS A 109 22.84 36.91 3.04
C CYS A 109 21.58 37.67 2.59
N ASP A 110 20.93 38.40 3.51
CA ASP A 110 19.65 39.09 3.25
C ASP A 110 19.72 40.08 2.08
N ASN A 111 20.86 40.75 1.90
CA ASN A 111 21.06 41.66 0.77
C ASN A 111 21.01 40.89 -0.57
N ALA A 112 21.70 39.74 -0.65
CA ALA A 112 21.65 38.86 -1.82
C ALA A 112 20.23 38.32 -2.05
N LYS A 113 19.55 37.85 -0.99
CA LYS A 113 18.14 37.40 -1.07
C LYS A 113 17.24 38.47 -1.68
N SER A 114 17.33 39.72 -1.21
CA SER A 114 16.52 40.83 -1.72
C SER A 114 16.76 41.13 -3.22
N LEU A 115 18.02 41.13 -3.65
CA LEU A 115 18.40 41.36 -5.04
C LEU A 115 17.90 40.24 -5.95
N ILE A 116 18.06 38.98 -5.52
CA ILE A 116 17.62 37.80 -6.25
C ILE A 116 16.09 37.83 -6.40
N ARG A 117 15.34 38.06 -5.31
CA ARG A 117 13.87 38.17 -5.35
C ARG A 117 13.41 39.22 -6.39
N SER A 118 13.98 40.42 -6.34
CA SER A 118 13.64 41.49 -7.29
C SER A 118 14.02 41.17 -8.74
N GLY A 119 15.19 40.53 -8.94
CA GLY A 119 15.69 40.14 -10.25
C GLY A 119 14.86 39.03 -10.88
N MET A 120 14.48 38.00 -10.12
CA MET A 120 13.67 36.91 -10.66
C MET A 120 12.29 37.40 -11.08
N LEU A 121 11.66 38.30 -10.29
CA LEU A 121 10.40 38.94 -10.68
C LEU A 121 10.49 39.70 -12.00
N GLN A 122 11.60 40.41 -12.24
CA GLN A 122 11.84 41.10 -13.51
C GLN A 122 11.91 40.11 -14.70
N LEU A 123 12.46 38.92 -14.49
CA LEU A 123 12.60 37.90 -15.54
C LEU A 123 11.29 37.28 -15.97
N LEU A 124 10.21 37.41 -15.18
CA LEU A 124 8.88 36.98 -15.56
C LEU A 124 8.34 37.73 -16.79
N THR A 125 8.85 38.93 -17.10
CA THR A 125 8.47 39.70 -18.30
C THR A 125 9.34 39.42 -19.52
N SER A 126 10.31 38.50 -19.41
CA SER A 126 11.28 38.19 -20.47
C SER A 126 10.59 37.72 -21.75
N PRO A 127 11.08 38.09 -22.96
CA PRO A 127 10.55 37.58 -24.22
C PRO A 127 10.82 36.08 -24.41
N HIS A 128 11.84 35.53 -23.75
CA HIS A 128 12.23 34.13 -23.89
C HIS A 128 11.52 33.25 -22.86
N ARG A 129 10.78 32.25 -23.34
CA ARG A 129 9.98 31.37 -22.49
C ARG A 129 10.82 30.54 -21.51
N SER A 130 11.94 29.96 -21.94
CA SER A 130 12.82 29.17 -21.06
C SER A 130 13.32 29.99 -19.87
N ILE A 131 13.69 31.25 -20.10
CA ILE A 131 14.08 32.19 -19.04
C ILE A 131 12.92 32.44 -18.06
N ARG A 132 11.70 32.68 -18.56
CA ARG A 132 10.52 32.86 -17.68
C ARG A 132 10.23 31.63 -16.84
N VAL A 133 10.30 30.44 -17.43
CA VAL A 133 10.05 29.16 -16.74
C VAL A 133 11.08 28.92 -15.64
N THR A 134 12.37 29.10 -15.93
CA THR A 134 13.42 28.95 -14.92
C THR A 134 13.31 29.99 -13.81
N ALA A 135 12.96 31.24 -14.14
CA ALA A 135 12.70 32.28 -13.14
C ALA A 135 11.48 31.95 -12.27
N ALA A 136 10.40 31.45 -12.86
CA ALA A 136 9.20 31.05 -12.13
C ALA A 136 9.51 29.95 -11.10
N HIS A 137 10.14 28.84 -11.51
CA HIS A 137 10.55 27.79 -10.57
C HIS A 137 11.48 28.29 -9.47
N THR A 138 12.39 29.22 -9.78
CA THR A 138 13.29 29.81 -8.78
C THR A 138 12.49 30.64 -7.77
N ILE A 139 11.47 31.39 -8.21
CA ILE A 139 10.59 32.15 -7.31
C ILE A 139 9.75 31.23 -6.45
N THR A 140 9.17 30.17 -7.01
CA THR A 140 8.39 29.17 -6.27
C THR A 140 9.22 28.54 -5.16
N LEU A 141 10.46 28.12 -5.48
CA LEU A 141 11.38 27.57 -4.49
C LEU A 141 11.74 28.58 -3.38
N ILE A 142 11.92 29.85 -3.74
CA ILE A 142 12.14 30.91 -2.73
C ILE A 142 10.87 31.11 -1.88
N ALA A 143 9.69 31.08 -2.49
CA ALA A 143 8.41 31.29 -1.82
C ALA A 143 8.13 30.20 -0.77
N GLN A 144 8.45 28.94 -1.07
CA GLN A 144 8.35 27.82 -0.10
C GLN A 144 9.15 28.05 1.19
N HIS A 145 10.21 28.87 1.14
CA HIS A 145 11.04 29.18 2.30
C HIS A 145 10.71 30.54 2.93
N ASP A 146 10.33 31.52 2.12
CA ASP A 146 10.23 32.92 2.56
C ASP A 146 8.79 33.43 2.70
N TRP A 147 7.80 32.81 2.09
CA TRP A 147 6.41 33.27 2.16
C TRP A 147 5.64 32.48 3.23
N PRO A 148 4.78 33.12 4.05
CA PRO A 148 4.42 34.55 4.04
C PRO A 148 5.34 35.49 4.83
N GLU A 149 6.18 35.02 5.75
CA GLU A 149 6.80 35.86 6.78
C GLU A 149 7.91 36.78 6.24
N MET A 150 8.81 36.25 5.41
CA MET A 150 10.00 36.93 4.91
C MET A 150 9.81 37.60 3.54
N TRP A 151 8.72 37.26 2.84
CA TRP A 151 8.32 37.87 1.57
C TRP A 151 6.79 38.11 1.48
N PRO A 152 6.19 38.87 2.42
CA PRO A 152 4.73 39.06 2.50
C PRO A 152 4.12 39.72 1.25
N ASP A 153 4.89 40.55 0.54
CA ASP A 153 4.43 41.28 -0.63
C ASP A 153 4.44 40.48 -1.95
N LEU A 154 4.83 39.20 -1.94
CA LEU A 154 4.99 38.38 -3.16
C LEU A 154 3.74 38.41 -4.05
N PHE A 155 2.58 38.02 -3.51
CA PHE A 155 1.32 38.01 -4.28
C PHE A 155 0.94 39.41 -4.79
N ASN A 156 1.12 40.45 -3.97
CA ASN A 156 0.87 41.83 -4.39
C ASN A 156 1.78 42.25 -5.56
N GLN A 157 3.05 41.86 -5.53
CA GLN A 157 4.03 42.14 -6.59
C GLN A 157 3.64 41.41 -7.89
N LEU A 158 3.29 40.12 -7.81
CA LEU A 158 2.84 39.30 -8.94
C LEU A 158 1.58 39.89 -9.61
N ILE A 159 0.56 40.25 -8.83
CA ILE A 159 -0.67 40.87 -9.34
C ILE A 159 -0.38 42.25 -9.94
N THR A 160 0.50 43.02 -9.32
CA THR A 160 0.90 44.34 -9.82
C THR A 160 1.57 44.22 -11.19
N LEU A 161 2.40 43.20 -11.40
CA LEU A 161 2.99 42.92 -12.72
C LEU A 161 1.93 42.65 -13.78
N ILE A 162 0.92 41.81 -13.48
CA ILE A 162 -0.21 41.53 -14.39
C ILE A 162 -0.98 42.82 -14.75
N ARG A 163 -1.28 43.65 -13.75
CA ARG A 163 -2.05 44.89 -13.95
C ARG A 163 -1.27 45.93 -14.75
N GLN A 164 0.02 46.10 -14.44
CA GLN A 164 0.89 47.02 -15.16
C GLN A 164 1.12 46.58 -16.61
N SER A 165 1.29 45.28 -16.85
CA SER A 165 1.46 44.75 -18.20
C SER A 165 0.22 44.93 -19.06
N TYR A 166 -0.98 44.84 -18.47
CA TYR A 166 -2.23 45.10 -19.17
C TYR A 166 -2.41 46.57 -19.59
N MET A 167 -1.95 47.51 -18.75
CA MET A 167 -2.01 48.95 -19.05
C MET A 167 -0.99 49.37 -20.12
N ASN A 168 0.07 48.57 -20.31
CA ASN A 168 1.02 48.76 -21.39
C ASN A 168 0.43 48.20 -22.69
N ASN A 169 0.19 49.06 -23.70
CA ASN A 169 -0.39 48.70 -25.00
C ASN A 169 0.45 47.73 -25.87
N ASN A 170 1.42 47.02 -25.30
CA ASN A 170 2.22 46.01 -26.00
C ASN A 170 1.75 44.60 -25.63
N ASN A 171 0.92 44.02 -26.51
CA ASN A 171 0.30 42.72 -26.29
C ASN A 171 1.32 41.59 -26.05
N ASP A 172 2.49 41.62 -26.68
CA ASP A 172 3.48 40.56 -26.52
C ASP A 172 4.13 40.57 -25.12
N ILE A 173 4.43 41.76 -24.60
CA ILE A 173 4.93 41.92 -23.22
C ILE A 173 3.86 41.49 -22.23
N ASN A 174 2.59 41.85 -22.49
CA ASN A 174 1.49 41.44 -21.64
C ASN A 174 1.35 39.90 -21.59
N LYS A 175 1.36 39.22 -22.74
CA LYS A 175 1.31 37.75 -22.81
C LYS A 175 2.47 37.09 -22.07
N ASN A 176 3.70 37.57 -22.28
CA ASN A 176 4.89 37.04 -21.63
C ASN A 176 4.83 37.20 -20.10
N THR A 177 4.43 38.39 -19.63
CA THR A 177 4.30 38.70 -18.20
C THR A 177 3.26 37.80 -17.54
N VAL A 178 2.07 37.70 -18.13
CA VAL A 178 0.99 36.86 -17.61
C VAL A 178 1.42 35.39 -17.57
N HIS A 179 2.05 34.88 -18.63
CA HIS A 179 2.59 33.52 -18.63
C HIS A 179 3.58 33.28 -17.48
N GLY A 180 4.56 34.16 -17.28
CA GLY A 180 5.56 34.00 -16.22
C GLY A 180 4.95 34.06 -14.82
N VAL A 181 4.12 35.08 -14.57
CA VAL A 181 3.46 35.27 -13.26
C VAL A 181 2.51 34.13 -12.95
N LEU A 182 1.70 33.71 -13.91
CA LEU A 182 0.70 32.68 -13.69
C LEU A 182 1.33 31.34 -13.33
N ARG A 183 2.50 31.01 -13.91
CA ARG A 183 3.26 29.81 -13.54
C ARG A 183 3.65 29.81 -12.06
N VAL A 184 4.18 30.94 -11.57
CA VAL A 184 4.47 31.11 -10.14
C VAL A 184 3.20 30.95 -9.32
N LEU A 185 2.12 31.65 -9.69
CA LEU A 185 0.86 31.60 -8.96
C LEU A 185 0.26 30.19 -8.89
N THR A 186 0.30 29.42 -9.98
CA THR A 186 -0.20 28.04 -9.99
C THR A 186 0.56 27.18 -8.99
N GLU A 187 1.90 27.24 -9.00
CA GLU A 187 2.74 26.42 -8.12
C GLU A 187 2.62 26.81 -6.64
N ILE A 188 2.51 28.10 -6.30
CA ILE A 188 2.37 28.53 -4.89
C ILE A 188 0.93 28.53 -4.38
N SER A 189 -0.07 28.42 -5.26
CA SER A 189 -1.48 28.51 -4.88
C SER A 189 -1.99 27.30 -4.11
N SER A 190 -1.36 26.14 -4.27
CA SER A 190 -1.68 24.93 -3.47
C SER A 190 -1.23 25.06 -2.02
N ASP A 191 -0.20 25.87 -1.76
CA ASP A 191 0.48 25.96 -0.46
C ASP A 191 -0.13 27.05 0.44
N LEU A 192 -1.21 27.69 -0.01
CA LEU A 192 -1.91 28.74 0.76
C LEU A 192 -2.69 28.13 1.93
N SER A 193 -2.59 28.77 3.11
CA SER A 193 -3.38 28.36 4.27
C SER A 193 -4.83 28.87 4.23
N ASP A 194 -5.67 28.31 5.09
CA ASP A 194 -7.03 28.76 5.37
C ASP A 194 -7.10 30.21 5.87
N LEU A 195 -6.05 30.67 6.55
CA LEU A 195 -5.92 32.05 7.04
C LEU A 195 -5.55 33.04 5.91
N ASP A 196 -4.79 32.59 4.92
CA ASP A 196 -4.30 33.43 3.84
C ASP A 196 -5.33 33.63 2.73
N LEU A 197 -6.16 32.61 2.46
CA LEU A 197 -7.12 32.61 1.37
C LEU A 197 -8.11 33.81 1.42
N PRO A 198 -8.72 34.19 2.57
CA PRO A 198 -9.61 35.34 2.65
C PRO A 198 -8.92 36.68 2.35
N VAL A 199 -7.60 36.76 2.56
CA VAL A 199 -6.81 37.96 2.31
C VAL A 199 -6.34 38.02 0.87
N VAL A 200 -5.81 36.92 0.34
CA VAL A 200 -5.14 36.84 -0.96
C VAL A 200 -6.14 36.57 -2.09
N GLY A 201 -7.08 35.66 -1.87
CA GLY A 201 -8.05 35.19 -2.85
C GLY A 201 -8.87 36.30 -3.55
N PRO A 202 -9.42 37.31 -2.83
CA PRO A 202 -10.18 38.39 -3.45
C PRO A 202 -9.40 39.27 -4.44
N PHE A 203 -8.07 39.32 -4.33
CA PHE A 203 -7.22 40.09 -5.23
C PHE A 203 -6.80 39.30 -6.47
N ILE A 204 -6.65 37.98 -6.34
CA ILE A 204 -6.18 37.09 -7.41
C ILE A 204 -7.34 36.65 -8.31
N MET A 205 -8.46 36.21 -7.73
CA MET A 205 -9.59 35.61 -8.46
C MET A 205 -10.11 36.47 -9.62
N PRO A 206 -10.31 37.80 -9.48
CA PRO A 206 -10.76 38.64 -10.60
C PRO A 206 -9.79 38.66 -11.79
N GLU A 207 -8.48 38.62 -11.53
CA GLU A 207 -7.48 38.62 -12.59
C GLU A 207 -7.42 37.26 -13.30
N LEU A 208 -7.52 36.15 -12.56
CA LEU A 208 -7.56 34.80 -13.14
C LEU A 208 -8.77 34.64 -14.07
N LEU A 209 -9.96 35.07 -13.62
CA LEU A 209 -11.19 35.02 -14.43
C LEU A 209 -11.11 35.91 -15.67
N ARG A 210 -10.46 37.06 -15.58
CA ARG A 210 -10.19 37.94 -16.73
C ARG A 210 -9.27 37.27 -17.74
N ILE A 211 -8.19 36.64 -17.29
CA ILE A 211 -7.24 35.92 -18.14
C ILE A 211 -7.94 34.73 -18.83
N TYR A 212 -8.73 33.97 -18.07
CA TYR A 212 -9.54 32.88 -18.60
C TYR A 212 -10.52 33.35 -19.69
N SER A 213 -11.24 34.44 -19.46
CA SER A 213 -12.28 34.93 -20.37
C SER A 213 -11.74 35.56 -21.66
N ASP A 214 -10.50 36.08 -21.66
CA ASP A 214 -9.90 36.77 -22.80
C ASP A 214 -9.24 35.79 -23.79
N LYS A 215 -10.08 35.22 -24.65
CA LYS A 215 -9.67 34.26 -25.69
C LYS A 215 -8.87 34.88 -26.85
N GLN A 216 -8.86 36.20 -26.98
CA GLN A 216 -8.17 36.87 -28.08
C GLN A 216 -6.71 37.14 -27.73
N THR A 217 -6.44 37.46 -26.46
CA THR A 217 -5.11 37.80 -25.99
C THR A 217 -4.32 36.56 -25.57
N TYR A 218 -4.91 35.66 -24.77
CA TYR A 218 -4.19 34.54 -24.17
C TYR A 218 -4.44 33.23 -24.90
N ASP A 219 -3.40 32.40 -24.98
CA ASP A 219 -3.46 31.07 -25.54
C ASP A 219 -4.08 30.07 -24.56
N GLN A 220 -4.30 28.85 -25.04
CA GLN A 220 -5.00 27.84 -24.28
C GLN A 220 -4.24 27.37 -23.03
N SER A 221 -2.93 27.22 -23.12
CA SER A 221 -2.11 26.82 -21.96
C SER A 221 -2.18 27.87 -20.84
N THR A 222 -2.06 29.16 -21.17
CA THR A 222 -2.19 30.22 -20.16
C THR A 222 -3.57 30.21 -19.52
N ARG A 223 -4.65 30.03 -20.29
CA ARG A 223 -6.01 29.92 -19.74
C ARG A 223 -6.20 28.65 -18.90
N ARG A 224 -5.59 27.53 -19.29
CA ARG A 224 -5.59 26.27 -18.52
C ARG A 224 -4.95 26.48 -17.15
N ARG A 225 -3.76 27.09 -17.08
CA ARG A 225 -3.10 27.41 -15.80
C ARG A 225 -3.93 28.35 -14.93
N ALA A 226 -4.70 29.26 -15.53
CA ALA A 226 -5.63 30.11 -14.79
C ALA A 226 -6.75 29.30 -14.13
N VAL A 227 -7.29 28.29 -14.82
CA VAL A 227 -8.28 27.36 -14.26
C VAL A 227 -7.68 26.53 -13.13
N ILE A 228 -6.48 25.97 -13.30
CA ILE A 228 -5.79 25.19 -12.25
C ILE A 228 -5.61 26.05 -10.99
N THR A 229 -5.14 27.29 -11.16
CA THR A 229 -4.96 28.22 -10.03
C THR A 229 -6.30 28.57 -9.36
N ILE A 230 -7.38 28.71 -10.13
CA ILE A 230 -8.73 28.92 -9.58
C ILE A 230 -9.18 27.69 -8.78
N ASP A 231 -8.95 26.48 -9.30
CA ASP A 231 -9.32 25.24 -8.63
C ASP A 231 -8.55 25.04 -7.33
N ASN A 232 -7.23 25.26 -7.31
CA ASN A 232 -6.41 25.23 -6.09
C ASN A 232 -6.98 26.13 -5.00
N LEU A 233 -7.32 27.39 -5.34
CA LEU A 233 -7.92 28.33 -4.40
C LEU A 233 -9.30 27.88 -3.88
N LEU A 234 -10.09 27.18 -4.70
CA LEU A 234 -11.37 26.61 -4.29
C LEU A 234 -11.20 25.37 -3.42
N ASN A 235 -10.23 24.51 -3.73
CA ASN A 235 -9.90 23.35 -2.90
C ASN A 235 -9.50 23.79 -1.50
N ILE A 236 -8.67 24.83 -1.36
CA ILE A 236 -8.38 25.41 -0.03
C ILE A 236 -9.65 25.97 0.63
N ALA A 237 -10.53 26.63 -0.13
CA ALA A 237 -11.80 27.12 0.41
C ALA A 237 -12.69 26.00 0.95
N VAL A 238 -12.65 24.82 0.31
CA VAL A 238 -13.32 23.60 0.79
C VAL A 238 -12.65 23.11 2.07
N MET A 239 -11.31 23.04 2.11
CA MET A 239 -10.54 22.59 3.27
C MET A 239 -10.67 23.50 4.50
N CYS A 240 -11.05 24.77 4.32
CA CYS A 240 -11.30 25.71 5.42
C CYS A 240 -12.45 25.30 6.37
N GLN A 241 -13.23 24.26 6.04
CA GLN A 241 -14.41 23.77 6.78
C GLN A 241 -15.48 24.85 7.10
N ASN A 242 -15.38 26.02 6.49
CA ASN A 242 -16.29 27.14 6.67
C ASN A 242 -17.11 27.36 5.39
N GLU A 243 -18.34 26.84 5.38
CA GLU A 243 -19.24 26.92 4.22
C GLU A 243 -19.48 28.36 3.76
N ASP A 244 -19.43 29.36 4.64
CA ASP A 244 -19.71 30.76 4.27
C ASP A 244 -18.59 31.35 3.40
N ILE A 245 -17.32 31.00 3.66
CA ILE A 245 -16.17 31.45 2.88
C ILE A 245 -16.26 30.86 1.46
N LEU A 246 -16.47 29.54 1.37
CA LEU A 246 -16.65 28.85 0.09
C LEU A 246 -17.83 29.44 -0.69
N ASN A 247 -18.98 29.64 -0.04
CA ASN A 247 -20.17 30.18 -0.68
C ASN A 247 -19.96 31.63 -1.16
N ASP A 248 -19.30 32.50 -0.38
CA ASP A 248 -19.01 33.87 -0.82
C ASP A 248 -18.08 33.87 -2.04
N PHE A 249 -17.01 33.07 -2.02
CA PHE A 249 -16.07 32.95 -3.13
C PHE A 249 -16.74 32.45 -4.41
N VAL A 250 -17.49 31.35 -4.31
CA VAL A 250 -18.19 30.76 -5.45
C VAL A 250 -19.23 31.72 -6.01
N ASN A 251 -20.08 32.31 -5.16
CA ASN A 251 -21.14 33.22 -5.60
C ASN A 251 -20.59 34.52 -6.22
N ARG A 252 -19.51 35.06 -5.67
CA ARG A 252 -18.93 36.32 -6.13
C ARG A 252 -18.13 36.17 -7.42
N TYR A 253 -17.35 35.10 -7.56
CA TYR A 253 -16.35 34.97 -8.63
C TYR A 253 -16.74 33.93 -9.69
N ILE A 254 -17.15 32.73 -9.28
CA ILE A 254 -17.39 31.61 -10.19
C ILE A 254 -18.76 31.73 -10.87
N CYS A 255 -19.83 31.99 -10.11
CA CYS A 255 -21.20 32.07 -10.63
C CYS A 255 -21.37 33.01 -11.84
N PRO A 256 -20.77 34.22 -11.88
CA PRO A 256 -20.81 35.09 -13.05
C PRO A 256 -20.18 34.50 -14.33
N SER A 257 -19.19 33.63 -14.18
CA SER A 257 -18.40 33.07 -15.29
C SER A 257 -18.84 31.66 -15.69
N LEU A 258 -19.73 31.04 -14.91
CA LEU A 258 -20.17 29.65 -15.11
C LEU A 258 -20.78 29.40 -16.50
N GLY A 259 -21.55 30.34 -17.04
CA GLY A 259 -22.11 30.21 -18.38
C GLY A 259 -21.05 30.11 -19.48
N ALA A 260 -19.91 30.81 -19.31
CA ALA A 260 -18.77 30.70 -20.21
C ALA A 260 -18.03 29.36 -20.02
N ILE A 261 -17.86 28.92 -18.76
CA ILE A 261 -17.25 27.61 -18.43
C ILE A 261 -18.05 26.46 -19.06
N ILE A 262 -19.37 26.46 -18.89
CA ILE A 262 -20.26 25.45 -19.48
C ILE A 262 -20.22 25.52 -21.01
N SER A 263 -20.19 26.73 -21.60
CA SER A 263 -20.04 26.88 -23.04
C SER A 263 -18.74 26.25 -23.53
N ASP A 264 -17.62 26.45 -22.83
CA ASP A 264 -16.30 25.97 -23.25
C ASP A 264 -16.17 24.44 -23.13
N LEU A 265 -16.83 23.86 -22.13
CA LEU A 265 -16.97 22.41 -22.00
C LEU A 265 -17.81 21.81 -23.14
N THR A 266 -18.94 22.43 -23.46
CA THR A 266 -19.91 21.92 -24.45
C THR A 266 -19.53 22.21 -25.91
N THR A 267 -18.53 23.04 -26.16
CA THR A 267 -18.08 23.35 -27.53
C THR A 267 -17.45 22.09 -28.15
N TYR A 268 -18.09 21.54 -29.18
CA TYR A 268 -17.65 20.32 -29.87
C TYR A 268 -16.89 20.69 -31.15
N ASP A 269 -15.61 20.33 -31.22
CA ASP A 269 -14.78 20.42 -32.42
C ASP A 269 -14.36 19.01 -32.85
N GLU A 270 -14.73 18.60 -34.07
CA GLU A 270 -14.43 17.27 -34.62
C GLU A 270 -12.93 16.97 -34.74
N ASN A 271 -12.09 18.01 -34.75
CA ASN A 271 -10.62 17.92 -34.81
C ASN A 271 -9.98 18.57 -33.57
N SER A 272 -10.45 18.25 -32.37
CA SER A 272 -9.87 18.80 -31.15
C SER A 272 -8.42 18.35 -30.96
N THR A 273 -7.49 19.31 -30.87
CA THR A 273 -6.09 19.04 -30.49
C THR A 273 -5.99 18.53 -29.05
N ILE A 274 -4.93 17.79 -28.68
CA ILE A 274 -4.81 17.24 -27.31
C ILE A 274 -4.74 18.39 -26.26
N SER A 275 -4.13 19.52 -26.62
CA SER A 275 -4.19 20.78 -25.83
C SER A 275 -5.63 21.25 -25.54
N GLN A 276 -6.55 21.11 -26.50
CA GLN A 276 -7.94 21.49 -26.31
C GLN A 276 -8.68 20.58 -25.34
N VAL A 277 -8.33 19.30 -25.37
CA VAL A 277 -8.89 18.26 -24.52
C VAL A 277 -8.38 18.40 -23.09
N SER A 278 -7.07 18.64 -22.91
CA SER A 278 -6.45 18.89 -21.61
C SER A 278 -7.09 20.08 -20.85
N HIS A 279 -7.38 21.19 -21.55
CA HIS A 279 -8.09 22.31 -20.94
C HIS A 279 -9.50 21.94 -20.45
N LYS A 280 -10.21 21.05 -21.15
CA LYS A 280 -11.52 20.56 -20.71
C LYS A 280 -11.40 19.68 -19.46
N GLY A 281 -10.32 18.92 -19.33
CA GLY A 281 -10.01 18.14 -18.12
C GLY A 281 -9.98 19.03 -16.86
N GLU A 282 -9.24 20.13 -16.90
CA GLU A 282 -9.17 21.06 -15.75
C GLU A 282 -10.52 21.71 -15.44
N LEU A 283 -11.31 22.02 -16.46
CA LEU A 283 -12.66 22.56 -16.27
C LEU A 283 -13.60 21.52 -15.64
N ILE A 284 -13.42 20.23 -15.94
CA ILE A 284 -14.15 19.15 -15.27
C ILE A 284 -13.73 19.06 -13.81
N GLN A 285 -12.43 19.12 -13.50
CA GLN A 285 -11.95 19.10 -12.12
C GLN A 285 -12.56 20.24 -11.31
N LEU A 286 -12.53 21.46 -11.85
CA LEU A 286 -13.20 22.61 -11.27
C LEU A 286 -14.70 22.37 -10.99
N LEU A 287 -15.40 21.70 -11.92
CA LEU A 287 -16.80 21.36 -11.71
C LEU A 287 -17.01 20.30 -10.63
N ILE A 288 -16.09 19.36 -10.44
CA ILE A 288 -16.15 18.37 -9.37
C ILE A 288 -16.12 19.10 -8.03
N THR A 289 -15.11 19.97 -7.82
CA THR A 289 -14.96 20.80 -6.63
C THR A 289 -16.24 21.58 -6.33
N LEU A 290 -16.88 22.16 -7.36
CA LEU A 290 -18.12 22.92 -7.20
C LEU A 290 -19.36 22.05 -6.93
N CYS A 291 -19.48 20.88 -7.57
CA CYS A 291 -20.71 20.07 -7.55
C CYS A 291 -20.74 19.05 -6.41
N VAL A 292 -19.59 18.57 -5.96
CA VAL A 292 -19.46 17.49 -4.97
C VAL A 292 -19.20 18.07 -3.59
N GLU A 293 -18.24 18.99 -3.48
CA GLU A 293 -17.83 19.55 -2.19
C GLU A 293 -18.77 20.65 -1.70
N ASN A 294 -19.36 21.46 -2.61
CA ASN A 294 -20.33 22.48 -2.21
C ASN A 294 -21.79 21.97 -2.30
N ARG A 295 -22.29 21.46 -1.17
CA ARG A 295 -23.66 20.91 -1.04
C ARG A 295 -24.78 21.90 -1.41
N LYS A 296 -24.57 23.21 -1.23
CA LYS A 296 -25.54 24.28 -1.50
C LYS A 296 -25.37 24.91 -2.89
N PHE A 297 -24.40 24.45 -3.68
CA PHE A 297 -24.10 25.03 -4.98
C PHE A 297 -25.33 25.10 -5.89
N PHE A 298 -26.09 24.00 -5.99
CA PHE A 298 -27.30 23.96 -6.82
C PHE A 298 -28.54 24.59 -6.17
N SER A 299 -28.61 24.73 -4.84
CA SER A 299 -29.76 25.37 -4.19
C SER A 299 -29.73 26.90 -4.33
N ASN A 300 -28.54 27.48 -4.42
CA ASN A 300 -28.35 28.94 -4.46
C ASN A 300 -28.26 29.51 -5.88
N PHE A 301 -28.38 28.67 -6.92
CA PHE A 301 -28.13 29.08 -8.30
C PHE A 301 -29.40 29.23 -9.17
N PRO A 302 -29.65 30.39 -9.79
CA PRO A 302 -30.74 30.57 -10.74
C PRO A 302 -30.31 30.16 -12.17
N GLY A 303 -30.69 28.96 -12.63
CA GLY A 303 -30.69 28.61 -14.06
C GLY A 303 -30.12 27.24 -14.45
N TYR A 304 -29.22 26.67 -13.63
CA TYR A 304 -28.66 25.33 -13.84
C TYR A 304 -29.01 24.41 -12.67
N ASN A 305 -29.43 23.19 -12.97
CA ASN A 305 -29.69 22.15 -11.97
C ASN A 305 -28.68 20.99 -12.11
N ILE A 306 -28.62 20.15 -11.09
CA ILE A 306 -27.73 18.98 -11.07
C ILE A 306 -27.96 18.06 -12.28
N SER A 307 -29.21 17.94 -12.75
CA SER A 307 -29.54 17.15 -13.94
C SER A 307 -28.91 17.71 -15.22
N GLN A 308 -28.90 19.04 -15.43
CA GLN A 308 -28.25 19.65 -16.59
C GLN A 308 -26.73 19.43 -16.57
N MET A 309 -26.10 19.53 -15.39
CA MET A 309 -24.68 19.20 -15.23
C MET A 309 -24.38 17.75 -15.57
N ILE A 310 -25.20 16.82 -15.05
CA ILE A 310 -25.09 15.40 -15.40
C ILE A 310 -25.22 15.19 -16.91
N ASN A 311 -26.17 15.86 -17.59
CA ASN A 311 -26.29 15.78 -19.05
C ASN A 311 -25.05 16.30 -19.79
N ILE A 312 -24.41 17.37 -19.31
CA ILE A 312 -23.17 17.90 -19.89
C ILE A 312 -22.05 16.86 -19.77
N VAL A 313 -21.86 16.31 -18.57
CA VAL A 313 -20.85 15.27 -18.31
C VAL A 313 -21.11 14.03 -19.15
N LEU A 314 -22.35 13.57 -19.27
CA LEU A 314 -22.71 12.43 -20.12
C LEU A 314 -22.39 12.66 -21.60
N ASN A 315 -22.70 13.85 -22.13
CA ASN A 315 -22.33 14.18 -23.52
C ASN A 315 -20.82 14.21 -23.73
N LEU A 316 -20.06 14.68 -22.73
CA LEU A 316 -18.60 14.61 -22.74
C LEU A 316 -18.08 13.18 -22.71
N VAL A 317 -18.68 12.30 -21.89
CA VAL A 317 -18.36 10.87 -21.88
C VAL A 317 -18.58 10.26 -23.26
N ILE A 318 -19.75 10.48 -23.87
CA ILE A 318 -20.07 9.93 -25.21
C ILE A 318 -19.04 10.41 -26.25
N SER A 319 -18.72 11.71 -26.25
CA SER A 319 -17.68 12.26 -27.13
C SER A 319 -16.31 11.65 -26.86
N CYS A 320 -15.97 11.46 -25.59
CA CYS A 320 -14.71 10.93 -25.13
C CYS A 320 -14.52 9.47 -25.55
N VAL A 321 -15.53 8.62 -25.33
CA VAL A 321 -15.50 7.19 -25.72
C VAL A 321 -15.33 7.06 -27.23
N LYS A 322 -16.05 7.86 -28.02
CA LYS A 322 -15.91 7.86 -29.47
C LYS A 322 -14.48 8.20 -29.91
N GLN A 323 -13.93 9.30 -29.41
CA GLN A 323 -12.57 9.73 -29.76
C GLN A 323 -11.51 8.75 -29.25
N TYR A 324 -11.63 8.24 -28.02
CA TYR A 324 -10.73 7.24 -27.46
C TYR A 324 -10.73 5.95 -28.29
N THR A 325 -11.91 5.51 -28.74
CA THR A 325 -12.03 4.33 -29.61
C THR A 325 -11.35 4.54 -30.96
N GLU A 326 -11.52 5.71 -31.57
CA GLU A 326 -10.87 6.04 -32.84
C GLU A 326 -9.34 6.20 -32.70
N LEU A 327 -8.87 6.77 -31.58
CA LEU A 327 -7.46 7.14 -31.37
C LEU A 327 -6.59 6.01 -30.81
N GLN A 328 -7.10 5.23 -29.85
CA GLN A 328 -6.33 4.26 -29.06
C GLN A 328 -6.72 2.80 -29.34
N ILE A 329 -7.97 2.54 -29.74
CA ILE A 329 -8.49 1.17 -29.91
C ILE A 329 -8.44 0.72 -31.38
N ALA A 330 -8.87 1.57 -32.32
CA ALA A 330 -9.00 1.26 -33.74
C ALA A 330 -7.77 1.64 -34.58
N SER A 331 -6.80 2.36 -34.02
CA SER A 331 -5.62 2.83 -34.73
C SER A 331 -4.70 1.68 -35.13
N ASN A 332 -4.37 1.57 -36.42
CA ASN A 332 -3.30 0.67 -36.87
C ASN A 332 -1.94 1.23 -36.40
N SER A 333 -1.11 0.35 -35.81
CA SER A 333 0.25 0.53 -35.26
C SER A 333 1.29 1.31 -36.10
N SER A 334 0.93 1.77 -37.29
CA SER A 334 1.84 2.46 -38.22
C SER A 334 1.94 3.98 -38.03
N ASN A 335 1.15 4.57 -37.13
CA ASN A 335 1.24 5.99 -36.83
C ASN A 335 1.82 6.17 -35.43
N GLU A 336 3.15 6.03 -35.29
CA GLU A 336 3.88 6.68 -34.20
C GLU A 336 3.56 8.18 -34.29
N LYS A 337 2.49 8.60 -33.60
CA LYS A 337 2.24 10.02 -33.42
C LYS A 337 3.35 10.50 -32.49
N GLU A 338 4.13 11.46 -32.97
CA GLU A 338 5.11 12.19 -32.15
C GLU A 338 4.41 12.62 -30.85
N GLU A 339 5.06 12.39 -29.70
CA GLU A 339 4.54 12.82 -28.41
C GLU A 339 4.16 14.30 -28.50
N GLU A 340 2.89 14.63 -28.25
CA GLU A 340 2.45 16.02 -28.25
C GLU A 340 2.88 16.63 -26.92
N TYR A 341 3.82 17.55 -26.98
CA TYR A 341 4.19 18.35 -25.83
C TYR A 341 3.31 19.60 -25.77
N ASP A 342 2.91 19.97 -24.57
CA ASP A 342 2.25 21.25 -24.36
C ASP A 342 3.20 22.42 -24.66
N SER A 343 2.66 23.62 -24.55
CA SER A 343 3.47 24.83 -24.64
C SER A 343 4.41 25.01 -23.45
N ASP A 344 4.71 23.99 -22.64
CA ASP A 344 5.63 23.99 -21.50
C ASP A 344 6.66 22.85 -21.57
N GLY A 345 6.48 21.88 -22.47
CA GLY A 345 7.34 20.71 -22.65
C GLY A 345 6.83 19.48 -21.89
N GLU A 346 5.63 19.55 -21.31
CA GLU A 346 4.96 18.44 -20.66
C GLU A 346 4.27 17.56 -21.70
N ILE A 347 4.42 16.25 -21.59
CA ILE A 347 3.75 15.30 -22.49
C ILE A 347 2.24 15.38 -22.23
N LEU A 348 1.47 15.73 -23.25
CA LEU A 348 0.03 15.71 -23.20
C LEU A 348 -0.48 14.33 -23.63
N ASP A 349 -1.00 13.58 -22.67
CA ASP A 349 -1.72 12.34 -22.96
C ASP A 349 -3.23 12.61 -23.00
N TYR A 350 -3.91 11.95 -23.94
CA TYR A 350 -5.36 11.94 -23.99
C TYR A 350 -5.93 11.21 -22.76
N ASP A 351 -5.19 10.24 -22.20
CA ASP A 351 -5.58 9.47 -21.02
C ASP A 351 -5.83 10.37 -19.80
N THR A 352 -5.08 11.46 -19.62
CA THR A 352 -5.29 12.44 -18.53
C THR A 352 -6.69 13.04 -18.53
N PHE A 353 -7.24 13.30 -19.72
CA PHE A 353 -8.61 13.79 -19.85
C PHE A 353 -9.65 12.71 -19.55
N VAL A 354 -9.38 11.47 -19.96
CA VAL A 354 -10.24 10.33 -19.60
C VAL A 354 -10.28 10.15 -18.08
N TYR A 355 -9.13 10.23 -17.41
CA TYR A 355 -9.05 10.18 -15.93
C TYR A 355 -9.87 11.28 -15.28
N SER A 356 -9.79 12.52 -15.79
CA SER A 356 -10.59 13.65 -15.27
C SER A 356 -12.11 13.37 -15.35
N ILE A 357 -12.57 12.77 -16.46
CA ILE A 357 -13.97 12.37 -16.62
C ILE A 357 -14.35 11.23 -15.66
N LEU A 358 -13.52 10.20 -15.57
CA LEU A 358 -13.77 9.04 -14.71
C LEU A 358 -13.79 9.43 -13.23
N GLN A 359 -12.88 10.31 -12.81
CA GLN A 359 -12.86 10.88 -11.46
C GLN A 359 -14.15 11.67 -11.20
N CYS A 360 -14.59 12.51 -12.15
CA CYS A 360 -15.86 13.23 -12.04
C CYS A 360 -17.05 12.29 -11.83
N LEU A 361 -17.14 11.22 -12.63
CA LEU A 361 -18.21 10.24 -12.49
C LEU A 361 -18.12 9.49 -11.16
N THR A 362 -16.91 9.14 -10.73
CA THR A 362 -16.67 8.48 -9.45
C THR A 362 -17.15 9.33 -8.28
N SER A 363 -16.81 10.63 -8.28
CA SER A 363 -17.25 11.57 -7.23
C SER A 363 -18.77 11.81 -7.27
N LEU A 364 -19.38 11.88 -8.47
CA LEU A 364 -20.84 11.98 -8.61
C LEU A 364 -21.56 10.72 -8.08
N ILE A 365 -21.05 9.52 -8.37
CA ILE A 365 -21.64 8.25 -7.89
C ILE A 365 -21.43 8.06 -6.39
N SER A 366 -20.35 8.59 -5.82
CA SER A 366 -20.04 8.52 -4.38
C SER A 366 -20.87 9.49 -3.55
N SER A 367 -21.27 10.62 -4.14
CA SER A 367 -22.02 11.67 -3.46
C SER A 367 -23.53 11.41 -3.40
N LYS A 368 -24.26 12.25 -2.65
CA LYS A 368 -25.74 12.24 -2.60
C LYS A 368 -26.40 12.42 -3.98
N SER A 369 -25.64 12.91 -4.97
CA SER A 369 -26.12 13.06 -6.36
C SER A 369 -26.38 11.74 -7.08
N ARG A 370 -25.93 10.60 -6.53
CA ARG A 370 -26.21 9.24 -7.01
C ARG A 370 -27.67 8.99 -7.38
N LYS A 371 -28.63 9.48 -6.57
CA LYS A 371 -30.08 9.33 -6.85
C LYS A 371 -30.49 9.98 -8.18
N SER A 372 -29.87 11.11 -8.52
CA SER A 372 -30.13 11.82 -9.78
C SER A 372 -29.50 11.13 -10.99
N MET A 373 -28.39 10.41 -10.78
CA MET A 373 -27.68 9.66 -11.82
C MET A 373 -28.44 8.43 -12.33
N ILE A 374 -29.35 7.86 -11.53
CA ILE A 374 -30.09 6.62 -11.87
C ILE A 374 -30.77 6.69 -13.25
N LYS A 375 -31.32 7.85 -13.62
CA LYS A 375 -32.02 8.06 -14.91
C LYS A 375 -31.09 7.95 -16.13
N TYR A 376 -29.79 8.03 -15.92
CA TYR A 376 -28.77 8.09 -16.95
C TYR A 376 -27.84 6.87 -16.97
N LEU A 377 -28.01 5.93 -16.03
CA LEU A 377 -27.13 4.77 -15.88
C LEU A 377 -27.14 3.86 -17.11
N ASP A 378 -28.26 3.72 -17.81
CA ASP A 378 -28.32 2.87 -19.01
C ASP A 378 -27.34 3.34 -20.10
N GLU A 379 -27.34 4.64 -20.40
CA GLU A 379 -26.41 5.24 -21.36
C GLU A 379 -24.99 5.26 -20.78
N LEU A 380 -24.82 5.66 -19.52
CA LEU A 380 -23.51 5.76 -18.88
C LEU A 380 -22.78 4.41 -18.85
N CYS A 381 -23.44 3.35 -18.37
CA CYS A 381 -22.85 2.01 -18.35
C CYS A 381 -22.50 1.53 -19.76
N SER A 382 -23.34 1.84 -20.76
CA SER A 382 -23.07 1.50 -22.17
C SER A 382 -21.80 2.17 -22.71
N GLN A 383 -21.49 3.40 -22.26
CA GLN A 383 -20.26 4.11 -22.63
C GLN A 383 -19.06 3.64 -21.79
N LEU A 384 -19.21 3.50 -20.47
CA LEU A 384 -18.14 3.06 -19.58
C LEU A 384 -17.62 1.67 -19.97
N CYS A 385 -18.51 0.71 -20.24
CA CYS A 385 -18.08 -0.63 -20.64
C CYS A 385 -17.25 -0.63 -21.95
N GLN A 386 -17.42 0.36 -22.83
CA GLN A 386 -16.58 0.49 -24.04
C GLN A 386 -15.17 1.00 -23.76
N LEU A 387 -14.96 1.81 -22.71
CA LEU A 387 -13.64 2.30 -22.30
C LEU A 387 -12.73 1.20 -21.74
N VAL A 388 -13.31 0.07 -21.35
CA VAL A 388 -12.57 -1.10 -20.84
C VAL A 388 -11.77 -1.80 -21.94
N GLN A 389 -12.11 -1.63 -23.23
CA GLN A 389 -11.42 -2.31 -24.35
C GLN A 389 -9.89 -2.12 -24.36
N LEU A 390 -9.16 -3.15 -24.81
CA LEU A 390 -7.69 -3.09 -24.89
C LEU A 390 -7.18 -2.07 -25.93
N PRO A 391 -6.36 -1.09 -25.51
CA PRO A 391 -5.62 -0.22 -26.41
C PRO A 391 -4.59 -1.00 -27.25
N GLU A 392 -4.30 -0.52 -28.47
CA GLU A 392 -3.31 -1.17 -29.34
C GLU A 392 -1.89 -1.09 -28.78
N LYS A 393 -1.52 0.05 -28.16
CA LYS A 393 -0.22 0.25 -27.51
C LYS A 393 0.04 -0.80 -26.41
N THR A 394 -0.97 -1.11 -25.61
CA THR A 394 -0.89 -2.14 -24.57
C THR A 394 -0.68 -3.54 -25.17
N LEU A 395 -1.38 -3.86 -26.26
CA LEU A 395 -1.21 -5.13 -26.97
C LEU A 395 0.21 -5.31 -27.50
N GLU A 396 0.84 -4.25 -28.02
CA GLU A 396 2.23 -4.29 -28.47
C GLU A 396 3.21 -4.51 -27.31
N ILE A 397 3.02 -3.81 -26.19
CA ILE A 397 3.86 -3.96 -24.99
C ILE A 397 3.77 -5.40 -24.46
N TRP A 398 2.56 -5.91 -24.26
CA TRP A 398 2.32 -7.26 -23.76
C TRP A 398 2.77 -8.36 -24.74
N SER A 399 2.70 -8.10 -26.05
CA SER A 399 3.22 -9.02 -27.06
C SER A 399 4.75 -9.09 -27.06
N ASN A 400 5.42 -7.99 -26.69
CA ASN A 400 6.88 -7.87 -26.66
C ASN A 400 7.49 -8.28 -25.32
N SER A 401 6.76 -8.18 -24.21
CA SER A 401 7.23 -8.51 -22.87
C SER A 401 6.17 -9.24 -22.04
N ILE A 402 6.48 -10.49 -21.68
CA ILE A 402 5.63 -11.29 -20.79
C ILE A 402 5.68 -10.75 -19.36
N GLY A 403 6.80 -10.18 -18.93
CA GLY A 403 6.92 -9.58 -17.59
C GLY A 403 5.96 -8.41 -17.40
N GLU A 404 5.86 -7.52 -18.39
CA GLU A 404 4.89 -6.40 -18.35
C GLU A 404 3.46 -6.92 -18.34
N TYR A 405 3.15 -7.98 -19.09
CA TYR A 405 1.82 -8.61 -19.04
C TYR A 405 1.48 -9.18 -17.65
N VAL A 406 2.44 -9.84 -16.98
CA VAL A 406 2.23 -10.38 -15.63
C VAL A 406 1.94 -9.24 -14.65
N VAL A 407 2.80 -8.22 -14.64
CA VAL A 407 2.66 -7.06 -13.74
C VAL A 407 1.34 -6.31 -13.98
N ASP A 408 1.01 -6.00 -15.23
CA ASP A 408 -0.23 -5.27 -15.56
C ASP A 408 -1.50 -6.13 -15.37
N SER A 409 -1.38 -7.46 -15.31
CA SER A 409 -2.51 -8.36 -15.07
C SER A 409 -2.90 -8.46 -13.60
N GLU A 410 -2.02 -8.06 -12.70
CA GLU A 410 -2.25 -7.97 -11.26
C GLU A 410 -2.90 -6.62 -10.92
N GLU A 411 -4.17 -6.64 -10.49
CA GLU A 411 -5.00 -5.42 -10.40
C GLU A 411 -4.47 -4.36 -9.41
N PHE A 412 -3.63 -4.74 -8.44
CA PHE A 412 -3.15 -3.84 -7.38
C PHE A 412 -1.96 -2.96 -7.79
N LEU A 413 -1.20 -3.32 -8.84
CA LEU A 413 0.04 -2.63 -9.20
C LEU A 413 -0.11 -1.70 -10.41
N GLY A 414 -1.21 -1.81 -11.17
CA GLY A 414 -1.42 -1.09 -12.42
C GLY A 414 -2.28 0.17 -12.29
N TYR A 415 -2.00 1.18 -13.12
CA TYR A 415 -2.88 2.34 -13.32
C TYR A 415 -3.11 2.58 -14.81
N SER A 416 -4.36 2.43 -15.26
CA SER A 416 -4.75 2.65 -16.66
C SER A 416 -6.22 3.04 -16.78
N VAL A 417 -6.61 3.62 -17.92
CA VAL A 417 -8.02 3.91 -18.24
C VAL A 417 -8.91 2.69 -18.03
N ARG A 418 -8.42 1.50 -18.40
CA ARG A 418 -9.14 0.23 -18.25
C ARG A 418 -9.39 -0.11 -16.77
N LEU A 419 -8.38 0.02 -15.92
CA LEU A 419 -8.48 -0.31 -14.49
C LEU A 419 -9.37 0.69 -13.74
N VAL A 420 -9.15 2.00 -13.93
CA VAL A 420 -9.97 3.06 -13.30
C VAL A 420 -11.44 2.95 -13.74
N THR A 421 -11.68 2.61 -15.01
CA THR A 421 -13.04 2.35 -15.50
C THR A 421 -13.65 1.11 -14.84
N MET A 422 -12.87 0.03 -14.67
CA MET A 422 -13.33 -1.19 -14.01
C MET A 422 -13.71 -0.92 -12.54
N ASP A 423 -12.92 -0.12 -11.82
CA ASP A 423 -13.22 0.26 -10.43
C ASP A 423 -14.51 1.07 -10.32
N LEU A 424 -14.71 2.01 -11.26
CA LEU A 424 -15.97 2.73 -11.36
C LEU A 424 -17.15 1.79 -11.66
N ILE A 425 -16.98 0.82 -12.55
CA ILE A 425 -18.01 -0.20 -12.84
C ILE A 425 -18.30 -1.06 -11.60
N LYS A 426 -17.28 -1.54 -10.87
CA LYS A 426 -17.43 -2.27 -9.60
C LYS A 426 -18.23 -1.44 -8.59
N LYS A 427 -17.89 -0.16 -8.45
CA LYS A 427 -18.56 0.79 -7.54
C LYS A 427 -20.02 1.06 -7.94
N ILE A 428 -20.32 1.17 -9.24
CA ILE A 428 -21.71 1.27 -9.73
C ILE A 428 -22.46 -0.03 -9.40
N ALA A 429 -21.85 -1.18 -9.66
CA ALA A 429 -22.48 -2.49 -9.48
C ALA A 429 -22.85 -2.76 -8.01
N SER A 430 -22.00 -2.36 -7.06
CA SER A 430 -22.20 -2.58 -5.62
C SER A 430 -23.00 -1.47 -4.92
N LYS A 431 -22.66 -0.18 -5.15
CA LYS A 431 -23.23 0.94 -4.38
C LYS A 431 -24.52 1.52 -4.94
N VAL A 432 -24.90 1.18 -6.18
CA VAL A 432 -26.09 1.74 -6.83
C VAL A 432 -27.19 0.69 -6.92
N HIS A 433 -28.41 1.05 -6.52
CA HIS A 433 -29.57 0.17 -6.64
C HIS A 433 -29.78 -0.26 -8.10
N ASN A 434 -29.84 -1.57 -8.33
CA ASN A 434 -29.88 -2.20 -9.66
C ASN A 434 -28.65 -1.93 -10.57
N GLY A 435 -27.51 -1.48 -10.02
CA GLY A 435 -26.30 -1.18 -10.80
C GLY A 435 -25.83 -2.36 -11.66
N ALA A 436 -25.82 -3.57 -11.08
CA ALA A 436 -25.48 -4.81 -11.79
C ALA A 436 -26.39 -5.09 -13.01
N GLN A 437 -27.66 -4.68 -12.95
CA GLN A 437 -28.62 -4.87 -14.05
C GLN A 437 -28.34 -3.92 -15.22
N PHE A 438 -28.02 -2.64 -14.93
CA PHE A 438 -27.60 -1.70 -15.96
C PHE A 438 -26.33 -2.16 -16.68
N ILE A 439 -25.39 -2.74 -15.93
CA ILE A 439 -24.16 -3.31 -16.50
C ILE A 439 -24.48 -4.53 -17.39
N ASN A 440 -25.39 -5.42 -16.96
CA ASN A 440 -25.82 -6.55 -17.79
C ASN A 440 -26.45 -6.09 -19.14
N CYS A 441 -27.33 -5.08 -19.11
CA CYS A 441 -27.94 -4.51 -20.31
C CYS A 441 -26.89 -3.82 -21.21
N ALA A 442 -25.90 -3.13 -20.63
CA ALA A 442 -24.76 -2.57 -21.37
C ALA A 442 -23.90 -3.66 -22.04
N ILE A 443 -23.59 -4.75 -21.32
CA ILE A 443 -22.86 -5.90 -21.87
C ILE A 443 -23.62 -6.51 -23.04
N ASN A 444 -24.94 -6.72 -22.91
CA ASN A 444 -25.74 -7.28 -24.01
C ASN A 444 -25.70 -6.39 -25.27
N LYS A 445 -25.82 -5.06 -25.10
CA LYS A 445 -25.68 -4.10 -26.22
C LYS A 445 -24.31 -4.20 -26.90
N MET A 446 -23.23 -4.31 -26.11
CA MET A 446 -21.87 -4.46 -26.64
C MET A 446 -21.64 -5.79 -27.36
N LEU A 447 -22.21 -6.89 -26.87
CA LEU A 447 -22.12 -8.20 -27.52
C LEU A 447 -22.81 -8.20 -28.88
N ILE A 448 -24.01 -7.60 -28.98
CA ILE A 448 -24.72 -7.42 -30.25
C ILE A 448 -23.91 -6.54 -31.21
N LEU A 449 -23.31 -5.46 -30.70
CA LEU A 449 -22.42 -4.60 -31.50
C LEU A 449 -21.20 -5.38 -32.02
N SER A 450 -20.56 -6.17 -31.16
CA SER A 450 -19.43 -7.03 -31.52
C SER A 450 -19.79 -8.02 -32.64
N GLU A 451 -20.97 -8.66 -32.59
CA GLU A 451 -21.45 -9.53 -33.66
C GLU A 451 -21.66 -8.78 -34.97
N SER A 452 -22.22 -7.57 -34.91
CA SER A 452 -22.41 -6.75 -36.11
C SER A 452 -21.09 -6.38 -36.77
N LEU A 453 -20.08 -5.96 -36.00
CA LEU A 453 -18.74 -5.65 -36.49
C LEU A 453 -18.02 -6.88 -37.07
N HIS A 454 -18.23 -8.06 -36.45
CA HIS A 454 -17.71 -9.31 -36.97
C HIS A 454 -18.30 -9.66 -38.34
N ASN A 455 -19.62 -9.49 -38.50
CA ASN A 455 -20.32 -9.72 -39.76
C ASN A 455 -19.89 -8.73 -40.86
N GLU A 456 -19.50 -7.51 -40.47
CA GLU A 456 -18.93 -6.49 -41.37
C GLU A 456 -17.45 -6.71 -41.71
N GLY A 457 -16.76 -7.60 -41.01
CA GLY A 457 -15.34 -7.92 -41.25
C GLY A 457 -14.37 -6.90 -40.66
N VAL A 458 -14.77 -6.15 -39.64
CA VAL A 458 -13.92 -5.16 -38.94
C VAL A 458 -12.87 -5.86 -38.07
N ALA A 459 -11.59 -5.52 -38.20
CA ALA A 459 -10.49 -6.28 -37.56
C ALA A 459 -10.53 -6.31 -36.01
N TYR A 460 -10.98 -5.22 -35.38
CA TYR A 460 -10.98 -5.08 -33.91
C TYR A 460 -12.30 -5.50 -33.24
N TRP A 461 -13.21 -6.19 -33.94
CA TRP A 461 -14.50 -6.64 -33.40
C TRP A 461 -14.38 -7.38 -32.07
N TRP A 462 -13.32 -8.19 -31.92
CA TRP A 462 -13.06 -9.05 -30.77
C TRP A 462 -12.72 -8.27 -29.50
N LYS A 463 -12.29 -7.00 -29.59
CA LYS A 463 -11.94 -6.17 -28.42
C LYS A 463 -13.18 -5.85 -27.57
N LEU A 464 -14.34 -5.65 -28.20
CA LEU A 464 -15.62 -5.47 -27.48
C LEU A 464 -16.02 -6.75 -26.75
N LEU A 465 -15.89 -7.90 -27.41
CA LEU A 465 -16.17 -9.21 -26.81
C LEU A 465 -15.23 -9.46 -25.62
N GLU A 466 -13.93 -9.18 -25.78
CA GLU A 466 -12.93 -9.27 -24.71
C GLU A 466 -13.33 -8.41 -23.50
N ALA A 467 -13.70 -7.15 -23.72
CA ALA A 467 -14.10 -6.24 -22.65
C ALA A 467 -15.34 -6.76 -21.89
N CYS A 468 -16.33 -7.28 -22.60
CA CYS A 468 -17.51 -7.92 -21.98
C CYS A 468 -17.13 -9.09 -21.07
N LEU A 469 -16.20 -9.95 -21.51
CA LEU A 469 -15.72 -11.09 -20.71
C LEU A 469 -14.92 -10.62 -19.49
N TYR A 470 -14.06 -9.62 -19.66
CA TYR A 470 -13.27 -9.03 -18.57
C TYR A 470 -14.16 -8.42 -17.49
N ILE A 471 -15.13 -7.59 -17.87
CA ILE A 471 -16.08 -6.97 -16.91
C ILE A 471 -16.87 -8.05 -16.18
N SER A 472 -17.40 -9.04 -16.91
CA SER A 472 -18.18 -10.13 -16.31
C SER A 472 -17.36 -10.96 -15.34
N GLY A 473 -16.09 -11.25 -15.67
CA GLY A 473 -15.17 -11.98 -14.81
C GLY A 473 -14.82 -11.20 -13.54
N ASN A 474 -14.42 -9.93 -13.65
CA ASN A 474 -14.01 -9.14 -12.50
C ASN A 474 -15.17 -8.74 -11.57
N LEU A 475 -16.40 -8.63 -12.09
CA LEU A 475 -17.56 -8.49 -11.20
C LEU A 475 -17.83 -9.79 -10.43
N ALA A 476 -17.66 -10.95 -11.08
CA ALA A 476 -17.85 -12.25 -10.42
C ALA A 476 -16.82 -12.50 -9.31
N SER A 477 -15.53 -12.20 -9.52
CA SER A 477 -14.49 -12.34 -8.49
C SER A 477 -14.78 -11.49 -7.25
N ASN A 478 -15.39 -10.31 -7.42
CA ASN A 478 -15.81 -9.44 -6.33
C ASN A 478 -17.20 -9.81 -5.76
N SER A 479 -17.66 -11.05 -5.96
CA SER A 479 -18.97 -11.59 -5.49
C SER A 479 -20.22 -10.92 -6.07
N ILE A 480 -20.11 -10.16 -7.17
CA ILE A 480 -21.23 -9.46 -7.80
C ILE A 480 -21.79 -10.28 -8.97
N ASN A 481 -22.94 -10.93 -8.77
CA ASN A 481 -23.60 -11.73 -9.81
C ASN A 481 -24.56 -10.90 -10.69
N ILE A 482 -24.07 -10.47 -11.86
CA ILE A 482 -24.84 -9.74 -12.87
C ILE A 482 -25.92 -10.57 -13.60
N PHE A 483 -25.98 -11.89 -13.37
CA PHE A 483 -26.92 -12.82 -14.03
C PHE A 483 -28.05 -13.31 -13.10
N SER A 484 -28.13 -12.82 -11.86
CA SER A 484 -29.10 -13.28 -10.85
C SER A 484 -30.58 -12.97 -11.20
N HIS A 485 -31.50 -13.86 -10.81
CA HIS A 485 -32.93 -13.82 -11.17
C HIS A 485 -33.83 -12.91 -10.30
N ASN A 486 -33.36 -12.40 -9.15
CA ASN A 486 -34.11 -11.43 -8.34
C ASN A 486 -34.32 -10.08 -9.06
N ASN A 487 -33.70 -9.91 -10.21
CA ASN A 487 -33.63 -8.70 -11.02
C ASN A 487 -34.83 -8.46 -11.95
N ARG A 488 -35.94 -9.21 -11.83
CA ARG A 488 -37.13 -9.02 -12.70
C ARG A 488 -38.09 -7.91 -12.26
N SER A 489 -37.87 -7.25 -11.12
CA SER A 489 -38.82 -6.29 -10.54
C SER A 489 -38.83 -4.89 -11.20
N ILE A 490 -37.85 -4.54 -12.05
CA ILE A 490 -37.79 -3.22 -12.73
C ILE A 490 -38.95 -3.02 -13.73
N HIS A 491 -39.63 -4.09 -14.17
CA HIS A 491 -40.66 -3.99 -15.22
C HIS A 491 -41.95 -3.24 -14.83
N GLN A 492 -42.11 -2.75 -13.59
CA GLN A 492 -43.32 -2.01 -13.20
C GLN A 492 -43.21 -0.48 -13.23
N THR A 493 -42.00 0.11 -13.40
CA THR A 493 -41.85 1.58 -13.36
C THR A 493 -41.42 2.24 -14.67
N LEU A 494 -41.02 1.48 -15.69
CA LEU A 494 -40.70 2.02 -17.02
C LEU A 494 -41.65 1.44 -18.09
N ASN A 495 -42.57 2.28 -18.55
CA ASN A 495 -43.52 1.98 -19.61
C ASN A 495 -42.81 1.55 -20.92
N ASN A 496 -43.21 0.39 -21.46
CA ASN A 496 -43.20 0.00 -22.87
C ASN A 496 -41.89 0.20 -23.67
N THR A 497 -40.97 -0.77 -23.60
CA THR A 497 -40.23 -1.31 -24.76
C THR A 497 -39.57 -2.67 -24.43
N SER A 498 -40.03 -3.73 -25.11
CA SER A 498 -39.41 -5.06 -25.38
C SER A 498 -38.68 -5.84 -24.26
N ASP A 499 -39.12 -7.10 -24.10
CA ASP A 499 -38.54 -8.21 -23.30
C ASP A 499 -37.09 -8.64 -23.67
N SER A 500 -36.16 -7.72 -24.01
CA SER A 500 -34.87 -8.09 -24.61
C SER A 500 -33.65 -7.20 -24.29
N CYS A 501 -33.51 -6.63 -23.08
CA CYS A 501 -32.24 -5.96 -22.73
C CYS A 501 -31.23 -6.83 -21.98
N PHE A 502 -31.67 -7.80 -21.18
CA PHE A 502 -30.76 -8.60 -20.36
C PHE A 502 -30.26 -9.84 -21.10
N ILE A 503 -29.00 -10.20 -20.87
CA ILE A 503 -28.44 -11.46 -21.32
C ILE A 503 -28.49 -12.49 -20.18
N GLU A 504 -29.14 -13.63 -20.46
CA GLU A 504 -29.17 -14.78 -19.55
C GLU A 504 -27.81 -15.50 -19.56
N PHE A 505 -27.41 -16.04 -18.41
CA PHE A 505 -26.12 -16.70 -18.25
C PHE A 505 -25.90 -17.85 -19.25
N ASP A 506 -26.92 -18.68 -19.49
CA ASP A 506 -26.78 -19.81 -20.43
C ASP A 506 -26.51 -19.35 -21.87
N VAL A 507 -27.12 -18.22 -22.28
CA VAL A 507 -26.88 -17.58 -23.57
C VAL A 507 -25.47 -17.00 -23.60
N PHE A 508 -25.09 -16.25 -22.57
CA PHE A 508 -23.74 -15.68 -22.40
C PHE A 508 -22.66 -16.76 -22.54
N TYR A 509 -22.81 -17.85 -21.77
CA TYR A 509 -21.87 -18.96 -21.75
C TYR A 509 -21.76 -19.65 -23.11
N THR A 510 -22.90 -20.00 -23.72
CA THR A 510 -22.95 -20.84 -24.92
C THR A 510 -22.52 -20.08 -26.18
N HIS A 511 -22.91 -18.81 -26.30
CA HIS A 511 -22.68 -18.02 -27.52
C HIS A 511 -21.40 -17.17 -27.48
N TYR A 512 -20.92 -16.79 -26.30
CA TYR A 512 -19.80 -15.85 -26.19
C TYR A 512 -18.60 -16.45 -25.45
N LEU A 513 -18.77 -16.87 -24.19
CA LEU A 513 -17.63 -17.35 -23.38
C LEU A 513 -17.02 -18.64 -23.95
N LYS A 514 -17.82 -19.69 -24.15
CA LYS A 514 -17.33 -20.99 -24.61
C LYS A 514 -16.68 -20.93 -26.00
N PRO A 515 -17.25 -20.25 -27.02
CA PRO A 515 -16.60 -20.09 -28.31
C PRO A 515 -15.29 -19.30 -28.23
N SER A 516 -15.21 -18.29 -27.36
CA SER A 516 -14.01 -17.45 -27.20
C SER A 516 -12.79 -18.24 -26.72
N LEU A 517 -12.98 -19.28 -25.90
CA LEU A 517 -11.90 -20.19 -25.48
C LEU A 517 -11.24 -20.90 -26.68
N GLY A 518 -11.97 -21.12 -27.78
CA GLY A 518 -11.48 -21.80 -28.99
C GLY A 518 -10.83 -20.88 -30.04
N GLN A 519 -10.85 -19.55 -29.86
CA GLN A 519 -10.41 -18.57 -30.86
C GLN A 519 -8.89 -18.38 -30.89
N SER A 520 -8.16 -19.33 -31.48
CA SER A 520 -6.68 -19.35 -31.46
C SER A 520 -6.02 -18.14 -32.14
N ASP A 521 -6.75 -17.47 -33.03
CA ASP A 521 -6.29 -16.29 -33.76
C ASP A 521 -6.22 -15.02 -32.86
N PHE A 522 -6.86 -15.04 -31.68
CA PHE A 522 -6.96 -13.91 -30.76
C PHE A 522 -6.49 -14.30 -29.34
N PRO A 523 -5.17 -14.34 -29.07
CA PRO A 523 -4.63 -14.87 -27.82
C PRO A 523 -5.08 -14.09 -26.57
N PHE A 524 -5.22 -12.77 -26.66
CA PHE A 524 -5.71 -11.94 -25.55
C PHE A 524 -7.19 -12.20 -25.24
N LEU A 525 -8.04 -12.39 -26.27
CA LEU A 525 -9.43 -12.80 -26.07
C LEU A 525 -9.52 -14.18 -25.40
N GLN A 526 -8.70 -15.15 -25.82
CA GLN A 526 -8.66 -16.47 -25.20
C GLN A 526 -8.23 -16.41 -23.74
N ALA A 527 -7.19 -15.62 -23.42
CA ALA A 527 -6.71 -15.41 -22.06
C ALA A 527 -7.80 -14.79 -21.18
N THR A 528 -8.45 -13.71 -21.63
CA THR A 528 -9.56 -13.09 -20.89
C THR A 528 -10.76 -14.02 -20.76
N ALA A 529 -11.08 -14.82 -21.78
CA ALA A 529 -12.15 -15.82 -21.69
C ALA A 529 -11.83 -16.88 -20.64
N LEU A 530 -10.57 -17.35 -20.57
CA LEU A 530 -10.14 -18.29 -19.55
C LEU A 530 -10.25 -17.69 -18.14
N ARG A 531 -9.78 -16.45 -17.97
CA ARG A 531 -9.85 -15.75 -16.68
C ARG A 531 -11.29 -15.45 -16.25
N CYS A 532 -12.15 -15.05 -17.19
CA CYS A 532 -13.60 -14.92 -16.95
C CYS A 532 -14.20 -16.24 -16.48
N MET A 533 -13.88 -17.37 -17.14
CA MET A 533 -14.34 -18.69 -16.70
C MET A 533 -13.81 -19.06 -15.31
N SER A 534 -12.57 -18.68 -14.99
CA SER A 534 -11.95 -18.86 -13.68
C SER A 534 -12.69 -18.11 -12.58
N HIS A 535 -12.98 -16.82 -12.77
CA HIS A 535 -13.70 -16.02 -11.78
C HIS A 535 -15.16 -16.48 -11.63
N LEU A 536 -15.82 -16.90 -12.73
CA LEU A 536 -17.16 -17.49 -12.66
C LEU A 536 -17.18 -18.84 -11.93
N TYR A 537 -16.10 -19.62 -12.05
CA TYR A 537 -15.91 -20.87 -11.31
C TYR A 537 -15.76 -20.60 -9.81
N GLU A 538 -14.91 -19.63 -9.45
CA GLU A 538 -14.70 -19.20 -8.06
C GLU A 538 -15.96 -18.63 -7.41
N ALA A 539 -16.71 -17.79 -8.13
CA ALA A 539 -17.99 -17.24 -7.70
C ALA A 539 -19.15 -18.27 -7.68
N ASN A 540 -18.89 -19.53 -8.05
CA ASN A 540 -19.86 -20.62 -8.08
C ASN A 540 -21.09 -20.34 -8.97
N ILE A 541 -20.90 -19.61 -10.08
CA ILE A 541 -21.95 -19.28 -11.06
C ILE A 541 -22.09 -20.38 -12.13
N LEU A 542 -21.02 -21.13 -12.39
CA LEU A 542 -21.02 -22.21 -13.37
C LEU A 542 -21.87 -23.40 -12.91
N ASN A 543 -22.62 -24.00 -13.85
CA ASN A 543 -23.34 -25.25 -13.61
C ASN A 543 -22.36 -26.43 -13.45
N GLU A 544 -22.78 -27.51 -12.80
CA GLU A 544 -21.93 -28.68 -12.50
C GLU A 544 -21.19 -29.22 -13.75
N SER A 545 -21.86 -29.37 -14.88
CA SER A 545 -21.25 -29.87 -16.12
C SER A 545 -20.22 -28.91 -16.73
N GLN A 546 -20.39 -27.59 -16.55
CA GLN A 546 -19.47 -26.57 -17.01
C GLN A 546 -18.23 -26.55 -16.10
N ALA A 547 -18.43 -26.63 -14.78
CA ALA A 547 -17.38 -26.73 -13.78
C ALA A 547 -16.51 -27.99 -13.98
N GLN A 548 -17.12 -29.13 -14.34
CA GLN A 548 -16.40 -30.38 -14.64
C GLN A 548 -15.42 -30.26 -15.82
N CYS A 549 -15.68 -29.36 -16.78
CA CYS A 549 -14.83 -29.17 -17.95
C CYS A 549 -13.61 -28.26 -17.68
N PHE A 550 -13.67 -27.42 -16.65
CA PHE A 550 -12.69 -26.38 -16.38
C PHE A 550 -11.23 -26.89 -16.22
N PRO A 551 -10.94 -27.95 -15.45
CA PRO A 551 -9.57 -28.48 -15.32
C PRO A 551 -8.97 -28.94 -16.64
N SER A 552 -9.79 -29.51 -17.53
CA SER A 552 -9.36 -29.93 -18.87
C SER A 552 -9.02 -28.74 -19.77
N ILE A 553 -9.76 -27.63 -19.63
CA ILE A 553 -9.53 -26.39 -20.38
C ILE A 553 -8.21 -25.74 -19.93
N LEU A 554 -7.97 -25.64 -18.62
CA LEU A 554 -6.70 -25.15 -18.06
C LEU A 554 -5.50 -25.98 -18.54
N SER A 555 -5.63 -27.32 -18.53
CA SER A 555 -4.57 -28.20 -19.01
C SER A 555 -4.25 -27.97 -20.49
N ASN A 556 -5.26 -27.75 -21.32
CA ASN A 556 -5.07 -27.45 -22.74
C ASN A 556 -4.48 -26.06 -22.98
N ALA A 557 -4.89 -25.06 -22.18
CA ALA A 557 -4.41 -23.68 -22.27
C ALA A 557 -2.91 -23.55 -21.93
N MET A 558 -2.41 -24.36 -20.99
CA MET A 558 -0.98 -24.40 -20.66
C MET A 558 -0.13 -25.25 -21.62
N SER A 559 -0.73 -25.94 -22.60
CA SER A 559 0.03 -26.83 -23.48
C SER A 559 1.05 -26.07 -24.35
N ALA A 560 2.15 -26.73 -24.72
CA ALA A 560 3.25 -26.12 -25.46
C ALA A 560 2.84 -25.39 -26.75
N THR A 561 1.76 -25.82 -27.40
CA THR A 561 1.26 -25.27 -28.67
C THR A 561 0.51 -23.94 -28.54
N GLN A 562 0.17 -23.52 -27.33
CA GLN A 562 -0.60 -22.28 -27.09
C GLN A 562 0.30 -21.04 -27.01
N SER A 563 -0.32 -19.86 -27.12
CA SER A 563 0.35 -18.57 -26.98
C SER A 563 0.94 -18.39 -25.57
N SER A 564 2.00 -17.58 -25.45
CA SER A 564 2.61 -17.25 -24.16
C SER A 564 1.62 -16.58 -23.20
N ILE A 565 0.81 -15.65 -23.72
CA ILE A 565 -0.20 -14.91 -22.97
C ILE A 565 -1.25 -15.87 -22.38
N LEU A 566 -1.75 -16.83 -23.18
CA LEU A 566 -2.73 -17.81 -22.70
C LEU A 566 -2.14 -18.74 -21.63
N LYS A 567 -0.88 -19.14 -21.77
CA LYS A 567 -0.17 -19.95 -20.76
C LYS A 567 -0.08 -19.22 -19.43
N VAL A 568 0.34 -17.95 -19.43
CA VAL A 568 0.43 -17.13 -18.21
C VAL A 568 -0.94 -16.93 -17.58
N SER A 569 -1.96 -16.57 -18.37
CA SER A 569 -3.31 -16.44 -17.85
C SER A 569 -3.83 -17.75 -17.24
N ALA A 570 -3.48 -18.90 -17.81
CA ALA A 570 -3.85 -20.20 -17.26
C ALA A 570 -3.13 -20.50 -15.94
N MET A 571 -1.89 -20.03 -15.76
CA MET A 571 -1.14 -20.13 -14.50
C MET A 571 -1.81 -19.32 -13.39
N HIS A 572 -2.23 -18.07 -13.67
CA HIS A 572 -2.99 -17.26 -12.72
C HIS A 572 -4.28 -17.98 -12.30
N SER A 573 -5.02 -18.56 -13.24
CA SER A 573 -6.29 -19.25 -12.95
C SER A 573 -6.19 -20.55 -12.16
N LEU A 574 -4.97 -21.05 -11.86
CA LEU A 574 -4.79 -22.31 -11.11
C LEU A 574 -5.22 -22.20 -9.64
N ASP A 575 -5.17 -21.01 -9.06
CA ASP A 575 -5.56 -20.73 -7.68
C ASP A 575 -7.04 -21.04 -7.41
N THR A 576 -7.90 -20.78 -8.39
CA THR A 576 -9.36 -20.95 -8.29
C THR A 576 -9.81 -22.40 -8.19
N LEU A 577 -8.98 -23.38 -8.54
CA LEU A 577 -9.34 -24.81 -8.50
C LEU A 577 -9.71 -25.29 -7.08
N ARG A 578 -9.27 -24.58 -6.03
CA ARG A 578 -9.64 -24.86 -4.63
C ARG A 578 -10.73 -23.94 -4.07
N ALA A 579 -11.22 -22.94 -4.80
CA ALA A 579 -12.25 -22.01 -4.32
C ALA A 579 -13.55 -22.71 -3.85
N ASN A 580 -13.88 -23.84 -4.49
CA ASN A 580 -15.02 -24.68 -4.10
C ASN A 580 -14.87 -25.34 -2.72
N GLU A 581 -13.68 -25.42 -2.13
CA GLU A 581 -13.50 -25.90 -0.75
C GLU A 581 -13.85 -24.83 0.30
N LYS A 582 -13.58 -23.54 0.00
CA LYS A 582 -13.78 -22.40 0.93
C LYS A 582 -15.26 -22.02 1.07
N ASN A 583 -15.99 -21.91 -0.05
CA ASN A 583 -17.41 -21.51 -0.06
C ASN A 583 -18.34 -22.53 0.65
N ILE A 584 -17.92 -23.78 0.75
CA ILE A 584 -18.67 -24.84 1.44
C ILE A 584 -18.48 -24.78 2.96
N LYS A 585 -17.35 -24.25 3.46
CA LYS A 585 -17.14 -24.04 4.91
C LYS A 585 -18.04 -22.93 5.45
N LYS A 586 -18.22 -21.80 4.73
CA LYS A 586 -19.18 -20.74 5.11
C LYS A 586 -20.64 -21.24 5.16
N THR A 587 -21.01 -22.27 4.40
CA THR A 587 -22.35 -22.88 4.46
C THR A 587 -22.51 -24.01 5.50
N MET A 588 -21.43 -24.41 6.19
CA MET A 588 -21.47 -25.47 7.22
C MET A 588 -22.21 -25.07 8.50
N GLU A 589 -22.42 -23.78 8.76
CA GLU A 589 -23.06 -23.34 10.01
C GLU A 589 -24.58 -23.53 10.00
N THR A 590 -25.21 -23.80 8.85
CA THR A 590 -26.69 -23.87 8.80
C THR A 590 -27.30 -25.21 8.41
N ASN A 591 -26.62 -26.22 7.85
CA ASN A 591 -27.27 -27.52 7.57
C ASN A 591 -26.35 -28.77 7.51
N THR A 592 -26.83 -29.85 8.10
CA THR A 592 -26.20 -31.15 8.40
C THR A 592 -25.62 -31.99 7.24
N THR A 593 -24.38 -32.46 7.44
CA THR A 593 -23.73 -33.78 7.13
C THR A 593 -23.92 -34.51 5.80
N THR A 594 -24.74 -34.05 4.86
CA THR A 594 -25.03 -34.78 3.61
C THR A 594 -24.38 -34.19 2.35
N PHE A 595 -23.78 -32.98 2.45
CA PHE A 595 -23.15 -32.26 1.32
C PHE A 595 -21.61 -32.35 1.27
N VAL A 596 -20.93 -32.69 2.37
CA VAL A 596 -19.45 -32.83 2.42
C VAL A 596 -18.93 -33.96 1.52
N ALA A 597 -19.75 -34.98 1.25
CA ALA A 597 -19.39 -36.07 0.36
C ALA A 597 -19.32 -35.63 -1.13
N SER A 598 -20.05 -34.59 -1.52
CA SER A 598 -20.18 -34.16 -2.92
C SER A 598 -18.93 -33.44 -3.44
N SER A 599 -18.29 -32.60 -2.60
CA SER A 599 -17.09 -31.85 -2.97
C SER A 599 -15.84 -32.73 -3.07
N SER A 600 -15.64 -33.67 -2.13
CA SER A 600 -14.55 -34.65 -2.22
C SER A 600 -14.65 -35.54 -3.45
N VAL A 601 -15.89 -35.87 -3.88
CA VAL A 601 -16.15 -36.66 -5.08
C VAL A 601 -15.88 -35.84 -6.34
N PHE A 602 -16.23 -34.56 -6.36
CA PHE A 602 -15.94 -33.67 -7.49
C PHE A 602 -14.43 -33.52 -7.72
N ILE A 603 -13.66 -33.23 -6.67
CA ILE A 603 -12.20 -33.08 -6.76
C ILE A 603 -11.56 -34.38 -7.27
N THR A 604 -11.91 -35.52 -6.65
CA THR A 604 -11.34 -36.82 -6.99
C THR A 604 -11.66 -37.26 -8.42
N ASN A 605 -12.88 -36.96 -8.92
CA ASN A 605 -13.31 -37.46 -10.23
C ASN A 605 -12.98 -36.51 -11.39
N TYR A 606 -12.88 -35.20 -11.15
CA TYR A 606 -12.79 -34.20 -12.22
C TYR A 606 -11.53 -33.33 -12.18
N ILE A 607 -10.87 -33.17 -11.03
CA ILE A 607 -9.61 -32.39 -10.94
C ILE A 607 -8.41 -33.32 -10.95
N VAL A 608 -8.41 -34.35 -10.08
CA VAL A 608 -7.29 -35.29 -9.92
C VAL A 608 -6.81 -35.92 -11.24
N PRO A 609 -7.68 -36.35 -12.19
CA PRO A 609 -7.23 -36.92 -13.46
C PRO A 609 -6.40 -35.96 -14.33
N HIS A 610 -6.54 -34.66 -14.14
CA HIS A 610 -5.85 -33.63 -14.92
C HIS A 610 -4.57 -33.11 -14.24
N LEU A 611 -4.37 -33.38 -12.93
CA LEU A 611 -3.20 -32.92 -12.18
C LEU A 611 -1.84 -33.26 -12.81
N PRO A 612 -1.58 -34.48 -13.34
CA PRO A 612 -0.29 -34.79 -13.96
C PRO A 612 0.05 -33.86 -15.13
N ASN A 613 -0.95 -33.56 -15.98
CA ASN A 613 -0.77 -32.69 -17.13
C ASN A 613 -0.63 -31.22 -16.70
N LEU A 614 -1.42 -30.78 -15.72
CA LEU A 614 -1.35 -29.42 -15.19
C LEU A 614 0.03 -29.12 -14.62
N ILE A 615 0.58 -30.00 -13.78
CA ILE A 615 1.93 -29.84 -13.23
C ILE A 615 2.99 -29.91 -14.32
N SER A 616 2.93 -30.90 -15.22
CA SER A 616 3.92 -31.02 -16.30
C SER A 616 3.98 -29.75 -17.16
N ASN A 617 2.81 -29.22 -17.54
CA ASN A 617 2.73 -28.02 -18.37
C ASN A 617 3.18 -26.76 -17.61
N LEU A 618 2.85 -26.66 -16.31
CA LEU A 618 3.30 -25.55 -15.45
C LEU A 618 4.82 -25.52 -15.32
N LEU A 619 5.45 -26.68 -15.10
CA LEU A 619 6.90 -26.82 -15.01
C LEU A 619 7.59 -26.48 -16.33
N GLU A 620 6.98 -26.85 -17.47
CA GLU A 620 7.45 -26.44 -18.79
C GLU A 620 7.39 -24.91 -18.95
N CYS A 621 6.29 -24.26 -18.51
CA CYS A 621 6.14 -22.81 -18.55
C CYS A 621 7.19 -22.10 -17.68
N LEU A 622 7.41 -22.56 -16.44
CA LEU A 622 8.46 -22.06 -15.56
C LEU A 622 9.85 -22.16 -16.20
N SER A 623 10.14 -23.28 -16.87
CA SER A 623 11.41 -23.47 -17.57
C SER A 623 11.59 -22.60 -18.82
N THR A 624 10.48 -22.21 -19.45
CA THR A 624 10.47 -21.44 -20.71
C THR A 624 10.57 -19.93 -20.46
N PHE A 625 9.80 -19.43 -19.49
CA PHE A 625 9.68 -17.99 -19.24
C PHE A 625 10.64 -17.49 -18.17
N GLY A 626 11.01 -18.32 -17.19
CA GLY A 626 11.98 -17.96 -16.15
C GLY A 626 11.41 -17.05 -15.05
N GLU A 627 12.21 -16.08 -14.60
CA GLU A 627 11.90 -15.17 -13.48
C GLU A 627 10.57 -14.39 -13.61
N PRO A 628 10.16 -13.87 -14.78
CA PRO A 628 8.93 -13.07 -14.90
C PRO A 628 7.63 -13.77 -14.48
N VAL A 629 7.60 -15.10 -14.47
CA VAL A 629 6.40 -15.90 -14.10
C VAL A 629 6.64 -16.73 -12.84
N LEU A 630 7.78 -16.52 -12.16
CA LEU A 630 8.20 -17.39 -11.07
C LEU A 630 7.23 -17.34 -9.89
N ASP A 631 6.75 -16.15 -9.54
CA ASP A 631 5.81 -15.97 -8.43
C ASP A 631 4.48 -16.69 -8.68
N VAL A 632 3.80 -16.34 -9.77
CA VAL A 632 2.55 -16.95 -10.23
C VAL A 632 2.71 -18.47 -10.42
N GLY A 633 3.85 -18.90 -10.96
CA GLY A 633 4.11 -20.33 -11.19
C GLY A 633 4.37 -21.12 -9.91
N LEU A 634 5.06 -20.55 -8.91
CA LEU A 634 5.21 -21.17 -7.60
C LEU A 634 3.88 -21.17 -6.83
N CYS A 635 3.09 -20.10 -6.91
CA CYS A 635 1.74 -20.06 -6.35
C CYS A 635 0.86 -21.17 -6.95
N GLY A 636 0.80 -21.28 -8.29
CA GLY A 636 0.07 -22.33 -8.98
C GLY A 636 0.55 -23.74 -8.61
N LEU A 637 1.87 -23.94 -8.50
CA LEU A 637 2.45 -25.23 -8.10
C LEU A 637 2.04 -25.60 -6.66
N TYR A 638 2.14 -24.66 -5.73
CA TYR A 638 1.70 -24.84 -4.35
C TYR A 638 0.23 -25.25 -4.28
N LYS A 639 -0.66 -24.54 -4.99
CA LYS A 639 -2.10 -24.80 -5.00
C LYS A 639 -2.43 -26.17 -5.59
N LEU A 640 -1.78 -26.57 -6.69
CA LEU A 640 -1.96 -27.89 -7.31
C LEU A 640 -1.51 -29.03 -6.39
N LEU A 641 -0.39 -28.88 -5.67
CA LEU A 641 0.08 -29.88 -4.71
C LEU A 641 -0.87 -30.02 -3.50
N CYS A 642 -1.62 -28.97 -3.16
CA CYS A 642 -2.60 -29.03 -2.07
C CYS A 642 -3.91 -29.76 -2.44
N VAL A 643 -4.16 -30.08 -3.72
CA VAL A 643 -5.43 -30.69 -4.18
C VAL A 643 -5.59 -32.13 -3.68
N ASP A 644 -4.54 -32.95 -3.77
CA ASP A 644 -4.55 -34.33 -3.27
C ASP A 644 -3.19 -34.68 -2.65
N LEU A 645 -3.12 -34.47 -1.34
CA LEU A 645 -1.93 -34.72 -0.53
C LEU A 645 -1.59 -36.21 -0.41
N ASN A 646 -2.59 -37.08 -0.37
CA ASN A 646 -2.42 -38.48 0.07
C ASN A 646 -2.08 -39.45 -1.06
N GLN A 647 -2.54 -39.22 -2.30
CA GLN A 647 -2.24 -40.12 -3.42
C GLN A 647 -1.37 -39.44 -4.47
N PHE A 648 -1.85 -38.37 -5.09
CA PHE A 648 -1.14 -37.73 -6.20
C PHE A 648 0.18 -37.08 -5.77
N THR A 649 0.15 -36.21 -4.74
CA THR A 649 1.34 -35.47 -4.31
C THR A 649 2.47 -36.40 -3.88
N GLN A 650 2.15 -37.46 -3.11
CA GLN A 650 3.09 -38.54 -2.75
C GLN A 650 3.81 -39.13 -3.97
N SER A 651 3.10 -39.33 -5.07
CA SER A 651 3.63 -40.00 -6.26
C SER A 651 4.63 -39.15 -7.06
N ILE A 652 4.56 -37.82 -6.94
CA ILE A 652 5.34 -36.87 -7.75
C ILE A 652 6.49 -36.20 -6.98
N ILE A 653 6.59 -36.43 -5.66
CA ILE A 653 7.64 -35.86 -4.79
C ILE A 653 9.03 -35.94 -5.43
N THR A 654 9.44 -37.14 -5.88
CA THR A 654 10.77 -37.38 -6.45
C THR A 654 11.05 -36.65 -7.76
N GLN A 655 10.00 -36.21 -8.47
CA GLN A 655 10.10 -35.43 -9.70
C GLN A 655 10.18 -33.91 -9.41
N ILE A 656 9.50 -33.44 -8.36
CA ILE A 656 9.45 -32.02 -7.99
C ILE A 656 10.72 -31.57 -7.26
N ILE A 657 11.26 -32.39 -6.37
CA ILE A 657 12.42 -32.00 -5.53
C ILE A 657 13.61 -31.46 -6.35
N PRO A 658 14.09 -32.11 -7.43
CA PRO A 658 15.22 -31.60 -8.19
C PRO A 658 14.96 -30.22 -8.80
N ILE A 659 13.70 -29.93 -9.14
CA ILE A 659 13.28 -28.64 -9.69
C ILE A 659 13.35 -27.58 -8.59
N MET A 660 12.83 -27.88 -7.40
CA MET A 660 12.92 -26.98 -6.25
C MET A 660 14.37 -26.70 -5.85
N VAL A 661 15.28 -27.67 -5.95
CA VAL A 661 16.72 -27.45 -5.74
C VAL A 661 17.27 -26.44 -6.76
N GLY A 662 16.88 -26.56 -8.03
CA GLY A 662 17.31 -25.65 -9.10
C GLY A 662 16.75 -24.24 -8.98
N LEU A 663 15.50 -24.10 -8.52
CA LEU A 663 14.81 -22.81 -8.36
C LEU A 663 15.23 -22.02 -7.13
N PHE A 664 15.85 -22.66 -6.14
CA PHE A 664 16.16 -22.04 -4.84
C PHE A 664 16.83 -20.66 -4.99
N LYS A 665 17.87 -20.55 -5.83
CA LYS A 665 18.61 -19.30 -6.03
C LYS A 665 17.79 -18.17 -6.67
N HIS A 666 16.77 -18.51 -7.45
CA HIS A 666 15.90 -17.54 -8.11
C HIS A 666 14.81 -17.01 -7.16
N CYS A 667 14.64 -17.61 -5.98
CA CYS A 667 13.62 -17.23 -5.01
C CYS A 667 14.13 -16.27 -3.92
N PHE A 668 15.38 -15.81 -3.97
CA PHE A 668 15.96 -14.95 -2.91
C PHE A 668 15.60 -13.48 -3.05
N GLY A 669 15.42 -13.02 -4.28
CA GLY A 669 15.27 -11.59 -4.57
C GLY A 669 13.89 -11.02 -4.21
N VAL A 670 12.88 -11.87 -4.00
CA VAL A 670 11.49 -11.45 -3.77
C VAL A 670 10.86 -12.28 -2.64
N ALA A 671 10.35 -11.61 -1.60
CA ALA A 671 9.80 -12.26 -0.41
C ALA A 671 8.66 -13.23 -0.70
N THR A 672 7.77 -12.89 -1.64
CA THR A 672 6.63 -13.72 -2.06
C THR A 672 7.10 -15.05 -2.67
N THR A 673 8.11 -15.03 -3.53
CA THR A 673 8.67 -16.24 -4.15
C THR A 673 9.30 -17.18 -3.11
N LEU A 674 10.02 -16.63 -2.12
CA LEU A 674 10.57 -17.42 -1.01
C LEU A 674 9.46 -18.00 -0.11
N SER A 675 8.39 -17.24 0.11
CA SER A 675 7.22 -17.70 0.85
C SER A 675 6.56 -18.89 0.15
N TYR A 676 6.25 -18.81 -1.14
CA TYR A 676 5.70 -19.96 -1.87
C TYR A 676 6.69 -21.13 -1.94
N TYR A 677 7.99 -20.86 -2.12
CA TYR A 677 9.02 -21.89 -2.10
C TYR A 677 9.00 -22.69 -0.78
N THR A 678 9.06 -22.01 0.36
CA THR A 678 9.05 -22.65 1.68
C THR A 678 7.73 -23.37 1.95
N ARG A 679 6.59 -22.82 1.50
CA ARG A 679 5.27 -23.48 1.58
C ARG A 679 5.22 -24.77 0.76
N ILE A 680 5.77 -24.80 -0.44
CA ILE A 680 5.86 -26.02 -1.27
C ILE A 680 6.71 -27.07 -0.56
N ILE A 681 7.90 -26.71 -0.08
CA ILE A 681 8.77 -27.65 0.65
C ILE A 681 8.04 -28.18 1.89
N ARG A 682 7.31 -27.34 2.63
CA ARG A 682 6.52 -27.75 3.80
C ARG A 682 5.44 -28.77 3.44
N VAL A 683 4.73 -28.56 2.33
CA VAL A 683 3.73 -29.53 1.83
C VAL A 683 4.40 -30.85 1.47
N LEU A 684 5.49 -30.82 0.70
CA LEU A 684 6.21 -32.04 0.31
C LEU A 684 6.74 -32.82 1.52
N TYR A 685 7.28 -32.10 2.51
CA TYR A 685 7.82 -32.68 3.74
C TYR A 685 6.71 -33.29 4.62
N LYS A 686 5.60 -32.57 4.80
CA LYS A 686 4.41 -33.05 5.53
C LYS A 686 3.84 -34.32 4.89
N VAL A 687 3.77 -34.36 3.57
CA VAL A 687 3.31 -35.53 2.82
C VAL A 687 4.30 -36.68 3.00
N ALA A 688 5.61 -36.44 2.83
CA ALA A 688 6.65 -37.44 3.03
C ALA A 688 6.73 -38.01 4.46
N SER A 689 6.16 -37.35 5.47
CA SER A 689 6.23 -37.74 6.90
C SER A 689 5.82 -39.19 7.20
N SER A 690 4.96 -39.80 6.35
CA SER A 690 4.54 -41.20 6.48
C SER A 690 5.55 -42.22 5.95
N ASN A 691 6.56 -41.79 5.18
CA ASN A 691 7.57 -42.66 4.57
C ASN A 691 8.98 -42.10 4.74
N LYS A 692 9.77 -42.76 5.59
CA LYS A 692 11.16 -42.38 5.88
C LYS A 692 12.04 -42.25 4.62
N GLU A 693 11.87 -43.12 3.62
CA GLU A 693 12.68 -43.07 2.38
C GLU A 693 12.42 -41.78 1.58
N SER A 694 11.17 -41.27 1.59
CA SER A 694 10.81 -40.03 0.90
C SER A 694 11.40 -38.80 1.59
N ILE A 695 11.43 -38.79 2.93
CA ILE A 695 12.06 -37.72 3.72
C ILE A 695 13.56 -37.67 3.42
N GLU A 696 14.25 -38.81 3.50
CA GLU A 696 15.68 -38.89 3.21
C GLU A 696 15.98 -38.46 1.76
N ALA A 697 15.10 -38.73 0.80
CA ALA A 697 15.25 -38.25 -0.58
C ALA A 697 15.16 -36.72 -0.70
N ILE A 698 14.23 -36.08 0.00
CA ILE A 698 14.11 -34.60 0.06
C ILE A 698 15.37 -33.99 0.66
N GLU A 699 15.78 -34.49 1.82
CA GLU A 699 16.95 -33.97 2.54
C GLU A 699 18.24 -34.14 1.72
N ASN A 700 18.51 -35.34 1.19
CA ASN A 700 19.72 -35.61 0.42
C ASN A 700 19.84 -34.75 -0.85
N ALA A 701 18.72 -34.27 -1.39
CA ALA A 701 18.70 -33.39 -2.56
C ALA A 701 18.92 -31.91 -2.19
N LEU A 702 18.32 -31.42 -1.10
CA LEU A 702 18.40 -30.00 -0.70
C LEU A 702 19.66 -29.68 0.10
N LEU A 703 20.11 -30.60 0.97
CA LEU A 703 21.21 -30.38 1.90
C LEU A 703 22.50 -29.88 1.24
N PRO A 704 22.99 -30.45 0.12
CA PRO A 704 24.24 -29.98 -0.49
C PRO A 704 24.20 -28.51 -0.88
N THR A 705 23.05 -28.04 -1.39
CA THR A 705 22.87 -26.63 -1.78
C THR A 705 22.79 -25.74 -0.55
N LEU A 706 21.99 -26.10 0.46
CA LEU A 706 21.78 -25.28 1.65
C LEU A 706 23.05 -25.16 2.51
N ILE A 707 23.81 -26.24 2.67
CA ILE A 707 25.04 -26.26 3.47
C ILE A 707 26.11 -25.34 2.87
N THR A 708 26.16 -25.20 1.54
CA THR A 708 27.13 -24.29 0.91
C THR A 708 26.96 -22.84 1.36
N TYR A 709 25.74 -22.42 1.74
CA TYR A 709 25.50 -21.08 2.27
C TYR A 709 25.93 -20.95 3.72
N LEU A 710 25.79 -22.00 4.54
CA LEU A 710 26.31 -22.02 5.90
C LEU A 710 27.85 -22.04 5.94
N GLU A 711 28.49 -22.83 5.07
CA GLU A 711 29.96 -22.91 4.97
C GLU A 711 30.57 -21.59 4.47
N ASN A 712 29.89 -20.87 3.58
CA ASN A 712 30.35 -19.59 3.01
C ASN A 712 29.69 -18.36 3.64
N HIS A 713 29.18 -18.45 4.87
CA HIS A 713 28.42 -17.39 5.54
C HIS A 713 29.18 -16.05 5.68
N GLU A 714 30.52 -16.05 5.66
CA GLU A 714 31.31 -14.81 5.70
C GLU A 714 31.30 -14.03 4.38
N VAL A 715 30.99 -14.69 3.26
CA VAL A 715 31.09 -14.14 1.90
C VAL A 715 29.72 -13.86 1.28
N SER A 716 28.71 -14.66 1.64
CA SER A 716 27.33 -14.53 1.15
C SER A 716 26.64 -13.26 1.70
N GLU A 717 25.61 -12.79 1.00
CA GLU A 717 24.77 -11.70 1.50
C GLU A 717 23.84 -12.22 2.62
N SER A 718 23.41 -11.35 3.53
CA SER A 718 22.58 -11.75 4.68
C SER A 718 21.26 -12.42 4.24
N GLY A 719 20.65 -11.91 3.17
CA GLY A 719 19.43 -12.47 2.58
C GLY A 719 19.59 -13.91 2.04
N ASP A 720 20.76 -14.26 1.50
CA ASP A 720 21.02 -15.63 1.02
C ASP A 720 21.05 -16.64 2.18
N ILE A 721 21.65 -16.22 3.30
CA ILE A 721 21.79 -17.04 4.51
C ILE A 721 20.43 -17.17 5.18
N GLU A 722 19.68 -16.07 5.30
CA GLU A 722 18.31 -16.04 5.79
C GLU A 722 17.41 -17.01 5.01
N ALA A 723 17.44 -16.96 3.67
CA ALA A 723 16.65 -17.86 2.84
C ALA A 723 17.01 -19.34 3.09
N ALA A 724 18.29 -19.67 3.24
CA ALA A 724 18.73 -21.03 3.56
C ALA A 724 18.26 -21.49 4.95
N LEU A 725 18.35 -20.62 5.96
CA LEU A 725 17.90 -20.90 7.32
C LEU A 725 16.37 -21.10 7.38
N LYS A 726 15.59 -20.29 6.66
CA LYS A 726 14.12 -20.46 6.54
C LYS A 726 13.75 -21.82 5.94
N VAL A 727 14.49 -22.32 4.95
CA VAL A 727 14.26 -23.67 4.42
C VAL A 727 14.66 -24.74 5.44
N PHE A 728 15.74 -24.55 6.21
CA PHE A 728 16.07 -25.46 7.31
C PHE A 728 14.97 -25.52 8.39
N CYS A 729 14.36 -24.38 8.74
CA CYS A 729 13.21 -24.37 9.65
C CYS A 729 12.07 -25.26 9.18
N VAL A 730 11.86 -25.37 7.85
CA VAL A 730 10.85 -26.26 7.27
C VAL A 730 11.27 -27.73 7.32
N LEU A 731 12.53 -28.04 7.04
CA LEU A 731 13.06 -29.41 7.08
C LEU A 731 13.13 -29.98 8.51
N ILE A 732 13.28 -29.12 9.52
CA ILE A 732 13.36 -29.50 10.93
C ILE A 732 11.97 -29.40 11.56
N SER A 733 11.05 -30.26 11.13
CA SER A 733 9.70 -30.33 11.71
C SER A 733 9.49 -31.60 12.55
N PRO A 734 8.58 -31.59 13.54
CA PRO A 734 8.23 -32.80 14.30
C PRO A 734 7.81 -33.94 13.37
N SER A 735 8.39 -35.13 13.56
CA SER A 735 8.11 -36.32 12.74
C SER A 735 8.11 -37.59 13.59
N GLU A 736 7.43 -38.65 13.12
CA GLU A 736 7.43 -39.95 13.81
C GLU A 736 8.82 -40.63 13.81
N PHE A 737 9.71 -40.24 12.89
CA PHE A 737 11.03 -40.84 12.71
C PHE A 737 12.15 -40.07 13.42
N GLY A 738 11.84 -38.93 14.04
CA GLY A 738 12.82 -37.99 14.58
C GLY A 738 13.58 -37.23 13.50
N ILE A 739 14.55 -36.42 13.93
CA ILE A 739 15.40 -35.63 13.05
C ILE A 739 16.49 -36.54 12.45
N SER A 740 16.80 -36.37 11.17
CA SER A 740 17.81 -37.19 10.49
C SER A 740 19.22 -36.93 11.01
N SER A 741 20.09 -37.93 10.85
CA SER A 741 21.48 -37.85 11.31
C SER A 741 22.28 -36.74 10.62
N ASN A 742 22.00 -36.43 9.35
CA ASN A 742 22.72 -35.37 8.62
C ASN A 742 22.35 -33.99 9.16
N LEU A 743 21.06 -33.74 9.40
CA LEU A 743 20.60 -32.51 10.02
C LEU A 743 21.18 -32.33 11.43
N ILE A 744 21.30 -33.40 12.21
CA ILE A 744 21.87 -33.33 13.57
C ILE A 744 23.39 -33.17 13.57
N HIS A 745 24.15 -33.98 12.82
CA HIS A 745 25.60 -33.99 12.95
C HIS A 745 26.32 -32.95 12.09
N GLN A 746 25.68 -32.43 11.04
CA GLN A 746 26.29 -31.47 10.12
C GLN A 746 25.67 -30.07 10.22
N VAL A 747 24.34 -29.98 10.23
CA VAL A 747 23.64 -28.67 10.18
C VAL A 747 23.57 -28.02 11.56
N PHE A 748 23.18 -28.76 12.60
CA PHE A 748 23.08 -28.21 13.96
C PHE A 748 24.39 -27.54 14.45
N PRO A 749 25.58 -28.16 14.33
CA PRO A 749 26.82 -27.53 14.75
C PRO A 749 27.17 -26.28 13.94
N ALA A 750 26.86 -26.28 12.64
CA ALA A 750 27.08 -25.13 11.77
C ALA A 750 26.19 -23.94 12.16
N VAL A 751 24.90 -24.18 12.41
CA VAL A 751 23.94 -23.15 12.84
C VAL A 751 24.34 -22.57 14.19
N VAL A 752 24.69 -23.41 15.16
CA VAL A 752 25.16 -22.96 16.48
C VAL A 752 26.44 -22.13 16.34
N HIS A 753 27.40 -22.58 15.52
CA HIS A 753 28.63 -21.83 15.30
C HIS A 753 28.33 -20.44 14.72
N ILE A 754 27.48 -20.33 13.69
CA ILE A 754 27.07 -19.04 13.11
C ILE A 754 26.36 -18.17 14.16
N ALA A 755 25.49 -18.75 14.99
CA ALA A 755 24.82 -18.04 16.08
C ALA A 755 25.79 -17.53 17.17
N ILE A 756 26.99 -18.11 17.30
CA ILE A 756 28.04 -17.68 18.24
C ILE A 756 29.00 -16.67 17.60
N THR A 757 29.28 -16.76 16.30
CA THR A 757 30.29 -15.93 15.63
C THR A 757 29.71 -14.71 14.93
N SER A 758 28.48 -14.80 14.40
CA SER A 758 27.85 -13.71 13.65
C SER A 758 27.58 -12.48 14.53
N THR A 759 27.58 -11.31 13.91
CA THR A 759 27.16 -10.03 14.50
C THR A 759 25.89 -9.47 13.85
N ASP A 760 25.40 -10.10 12.79
CA ASP A 760 24.21 -9.69 12.06
C ASP A 760 22.95 -10.16 12.80
N ALA A 761 22.07 -9.21 13.17
CA ALA A 761 20.87 -9.50 13.94
C ALA A 761 19.86 -10.38 13.17
N VAL A 762 19.75 -10.23 11.85
CA VAL A 762 18.83 -11.02 11.02
C VAL A 762 19.29 -12.47 10.99
N VAL A 763 20.56 -12.70 10.67
CA VAL A 763 21.15 -14.05 10.63
C VAL A 763 21.08 -14.72 12.01
N ILE A 764 21.36 -13.98 13.09
CA ILE A 764 21.27 -14.50 14.47
C ILE A 764 19.81 -14.90 14.79
N SER A 765 18.84 -14.07 14.43
CA SER A 765 17.42 -14.35 14.67
C SER A 765 17.00 -15.65 13.97
N GLU A 766 17.31 -15.78 12.69
CA GLU A 766 16.98 -16.97 11.90
C GLU A 766 17.72 -18.23 12.40
N CYS A 767 18.97 -18.10 12.87
CA CYS A 767 19.65 -19.22 13.53
C CYS A 767 18.92 -19.65 14.81
N CYS A 768 18.40 -18.70 15.59
CA CYS A 768 17.62 -19.01 16.78
C CYS A 768 16.30 -19.70 16.43
N ASP A 769 15.65 -19.31 15.33
CA ASP A 769 14.44 -19.96 14.84
C ASP A 769 14.72 -21.40 14.36
N VAL A 770 15.85 -21.64 13.70
CA VAL A 770 16.30 -23.01 13.38
C VAL A 770 16.56 -23.84 14.65
N ILE A 771 17.24 -23.28 15.66
CA ILE A 771 17.48 -23.97 16.95
C ILE A 771 16.16 -24.26 17.65
N ARG A 772 15.20 -23.34 17.61
CA ARG A 772 13.84 -23.51 18.12
C ARG A 772 13.12 -24.68 17.44
N CYS A 773 13.25 -24.82 16.12
CA CYS A 773 12.76 -26.00 15.40
C CYS A 773 13.38 -27.32 15.90
N TYR A 774 14.70 -27.36 16.16
CA TYR A 774 15.35 -28.54 16.73
C TYR A 774 14.78 -28.92 18.11
N LEU A 775 14.48 -27.92 18.95
CA LEU A 775 13.87 -28.14 20.26
C LEU A 775 12.45 -28.70 20.14
N ALA A 776 11.66 -28.18 19.20
CA ALA A 776 10.30 -28.65 18.96
C ALA A 776 10.26 -30.07 18.37
N ALA A 777 11.15 -30.38 17.42
CA ALA A 777 11.12 -31.62 16.66
C ALA A 777 11.87 -32.80 17.31
N GLY A 778 12.93 -32.53 18.10
CA GLY A 778 13.86 -33.57 18.53
C GLY A 778 14.68 -33.24 19.78
N SER A 779 14.06 -32.66 20.82
CA SER A 779 14.74 -32.29 22.07
C SER A 779 15.52 -33.44 22.72
N SER A 780 15.01 -34.68 22.64
CA SER A 780 15.71 -35.88 23.13
C SER A 780 16.99 -36.18 22.36
N GLN A 781 17.00 -35.98 21.03
CA GLN A 781 18.18 -36.19 20.20
C GLN A 781 19.26 -35.13 20.46
N ILE A 782 18.85 -33.88 20.74
CA ILE A 782 19.77 -32.81 21.15
C ILE A 782 20.39 -33.08 22.53
N LEU A 783 19.65 -33.68 23.47
CA LEU A 783 20.17 -34.10 24.77
C LEU A 783 21.25 -35.19 24.67
N GLU A 784 21.08 -36.11 23.73
CA GLU A 784 22.02 -37.22 23.49
C GLU A 784 23.21 -36.82 22.61
N TRP A 785 23.10 -35.74 21.85
CA TRP A 785 24.15 -35.26 20.96
C TRP A 785 25.35 -34.69 21.72
N HIS A 786 26.54 -35.08 21.30
CA HIS A 786 27.82 -34.59 21.81
C HIS A 786 28.77 -34.31 20.64
N ASP A 787 29.62 -33.30 20.78
CA ASP A 787 30.72 -33.06 19.84
C ASP A 787 31.92 -34.01 20.10
N ASP A 788 32.95 -33.90 19.27
CA ASP A 788 34.19 -34.70 19.39
C ASP A 788 34.95 -34.43 20.70
N GLU A 789 34.70 -33.29 21.36
CA GLU A 789 35.28 -32.89 22.64
C GLU A 789 34.45 -33.34 23.86
N GLY A 790 33.24 -33.87 23.61
CA GLY A 790 32.30 -34.31 24.64
C GLY A 790 31.37 -33.22 25.18
N ASN A 791 31.30 -32.04 24.56
CA ASN A 791 30.33 -31.00 24.88
C ASN A 791 28.94 -31.40 24.37
N ASN A 792 27.91 -31.19 25.18
CA ASN A 792 26.54 -31.58 24.84
C ASN A 792 25.79 -30.51 24.04
N GLY A 793 24.79 -30.92 23.24
CA GLY A 793 24.01 -30.01 22.40
C GLY A 793 23.24 -28.94 23.18
N VAL A 794 22.71 -29.31 24.35
CA VAL A 794 22.05 -28.36 25.26
C VAL A 794 23.02 -27.30 25.79
N GLY A 795 24.29 -27.66 26.04
CA GLY A 795 25.31 -26.72 26.48
C GLY A 795 25.58 -25.64 25.43
N TYR A 796 25.62 -26.02 24.16
CA TYR A 796 25.74 -25.09 23.04
C TYR A 796 24.55 -24.14 22.91
N ILE A 797 23.32 -24.66 23.02
CA ILE A 797 22.11 -23.84 22.99
C ILE A 797 22.12 -22.84 24.15
N LEU A 798 22.44 -23.29 25.36
CA LEU A 798 22.56 -22.42 26.53
C LEU A 798 23.66 -21.37 26.36
N HIS A 799 24.77 -21.72 25.69
CA HIS A 799 25.83 -20.77 25.39
C HIS A 799 25.35 -19.66 24.44
N VAL A 800 24.67 -20.03 23.34
CA VAL A 800 24.00 -19.08 22.43
C VAL A 800 23.04 -18.19 23.21
N THR A 801 22.12 -18.77 24.00
CA THR A 801 21.16 -17.99 24.79
C THR A 801 21.86 -17.06 25.78
N SER A 802 22.92 -17.50 26.46
CA SER A 802 23.68 -16.68 27.41
C SER A 802 24.36 -15.48 26.74
N ARG A 803 24.87 -15.65 25.51
CA ARG A 803 25.43 -14.57 24.69
C ARG A 803 24.35 -13.54 24.36
N LEU A 804 23.19 -13.98 23.90
CA LEU A 804 22.10 -13.07 23.52
C LEU A 804 21.47 -12.34 24.72
N LEU A 805 21.51 -12.97 25.91
CA LEU A 805 21.04 -12.39 27.17
C LEU A 805 22.07 -11.48 27.86
N ASP A 806 23.31 -11.37 27.36
CA ASP A 806 24.30 -10.46 27.94
C ASP A 806 23.80 -9.00 27.81
N PRO A 807 23.64 -8.25 28.92
CA PRO A 807 23.26 -6.84 28.92
C PRO A 807 24.13 -5.92 28.05
N SER A 808 25.35 -6.33 27.71
CA SER A 808 26.30 -5.55 26.92
C SER A 808 26.02 -5.58 25.41
N ASN A 809 25.23 -6.54 24.95
CA ASN A 809 24.96 -6.77 23.53
C ASN A 809 23.77 -5.94 22.99
N PRO A 810 23.62 -5.79 21.66
CA PRO A 810 22.55 -4.99 21.03
C PRO A 810 21.13 -5.45 21.43
N VAL A 811 20.18 -4.50 21.53
CA VAL A 811 18.82 -4.77 22.03
C VAL A 811 18.06 -5.73 21.12
N GLU A 812 18.33 -5.69 19.82
CA GLU A 812 17.77 -6.54 18.78
C GLU A 812 17.96 -8.02 19.07
N TRP A 813 19.01 -8.39 19.81
CA TRP A 813 19.29 -9.79 20.19
C TRP A 813 18.40 -10.29 21.32
N ALA A 814 17.71 -9.41 22.04
CA ALA A 814 16.87 -9.78 23.18
C ALA A 814 15.57 -10.47 22.76
N THR A 815 14.99 -10.11 21.61
CA THR A 815 13.81 -10.78 21.05
C THR A 815 14.10 -12.26 20.73
N PRO A 816 15.12 -12.62 19.92
CA PRO A 816 15.45 -14.02 19.70
C PRO A 816 15.93 -14.70 20.98
N ALA A 817 16.56 -13.99 21.92
CA ALA A 817 16.94 -14.54 23.22
C ALA A 817 15.72 -14.99 24.05
N GLY A 818 14.68 -14.14 24.14
CA GLY A 818 13.45 -14.44 24.85
C GLY A 818 12.73 -15.62 24.21
N LYS A 819 12.60 -15.60 22.88
CA LYS A 819 12.06 -16.71 22.09
C LYS A 819 12.78 -18.03 22.38
N LEU A 820 14.11 -18.04 22.28
CA LEU A 820 14.89 -19.26 22.52
C LEU A 820 14.81 -19.71 24.00
N ALA A 821 14.84 -18.78 24.95
CA ALA A 821 14.78 -19.07 26.38
C ALA A 821 13.47 -19.76 26.79
N TYR A 822 12.32 -19.30 26.30
CA TYR A 822 11.06 -19.99 26.63
C TYR A 822 10.95 -21.33 25.91
N ALA A 823 11.47 -21.47 24.69
CA ALA A 823 11.48 -22.76 23.98
C ALA A 823 12.27 -23.82 24.78
N ILE A 824 13.40 -23.44 25.37
CA ILE A 824 14.18 -24.30 26.28
C ILE A 824 13.33 -24.73 27.49
N LEU A 825 12.57 -23.80 28.09
CA LEU A 825 11.72 -24.10 29.26
C LEU A 825 10.51 -24.99 28.93
N LEU A 826 10.00 -24.93 27.70
CA LEU A 826 8.87 -25.75 27.27
C LEU A 826 9.28 -27.21 27.02
N HIS A 827 10.48 -27.43 26.44
CA HIS A 827 10.91 -28.76 25.98
C HIS A 827 11.86 -29.50 26.94
N PHE A 828 12.48 -28.83 27.91
CA PHE A 828 13.37 -29.48 28.88
C PHE A 828 12.87 -29.37 30.33
N ASP A 829 12.92 -30.49 31.03
CA ASP A 829 12.63 -30.52 32.45
C ASP A 829 13.75 -29.90 33.29
N ALA A 830 13.40 -29.33 34.44
CA ALA A 830 14.38 -28.78 35.38
C ALA A 830 15.39 -29.81 35.90
N GLN A 831 15.07 -31.12 35.87
CA GLN A 831 16.02 -32.18 36.22
C GLN A 831 17.11 -32.37 35.15
N GLN A 832 16.78 -32.09 33.88
CA GLN A 832 17.70 -32.18 32.75
C GLN A 832 18.61 -30.95 32.67
N LEU A 833 18.08 -29.76 32.98
CA LEU A 833 18.83 -28.48 32.97
C LEU A 833 19.60 -28.19 34.27
N ARG A 834 19.22 -28.79 35.41
CA ARG A 834 19.87 -28.64 36.73
C ARG A 834 20.12 -27.17 37.11
N GLU A 835 21.36 -26.80 37.41
CA GLU A 835 21.76 -25.45 37.85
C GLU A 835 21.59 -24.39 36.74
N ASN A 836 21.49 -24.81 35.47
CA ASN A 836 21.41 -23.89 34.33
C ASN A 836 20.04 -23.20 34.21
N THR A 837 18.97 -23.75 34.81
CA THR A 837 17.66 -23.10 34.80
C THR A 837 17.66 -21.79 35.59
N ASP A 838 18.32 -21.78 36.76
CA ASP A 838 18.44 -20.57 37.59
C ASP A 838 19.32 -19.52 36.88
N LEU A 839 20.41 -19.94 36.23
CA LEU A 839 21.26 -19.06 35.44
C LEU A 839 20.52 -18.44 34.24
N LEU A 840 19.74 -19.24 33.51
CA LEU A 840 18.92 -18.78 32.38
C LEU A 840 17.90 -17.74 32.84
N LEU A 841 17.12 -18.04 33.90
CA LEU A 841 16.10 -17.13 34.41
C LEU A 841 16.72 -15.84 34.97
N ARG A 842 17.89 -15.92 35.63
CA ARG A 842 18.64 -14.72 36.07
C ARG A 842 19.16 -13.92 34.88
N GLY A 843 19.62 -14.56 33.81
CA GLY A 843 20.04 -13.89 32.57
C GLY A 843 18.89 -13.14 31.90
N VAL A 844 17.73 -13.80 31.78
CA VAL A 844 16.50 -13.19 31.25
C VAL A 844 16.09 -11.99 32.10
N LEU A 845 16.07 -12.14 33.43
CA LEU A 845 15.75 -11.04 34.34
C LEU A 845 16.78 -9.92 34.26
N ALA A 846 18.08 -10.22 34.25
CA ALA A 846 19.12 -9.19 34.15
C ALA A 846 18.98 -8.39 32.86
N ARG A 847 18.78 -9.07 31.73
CA ARG A 847 18.56 -8.44 30.42
C ARG A 847 17.28 -7.60 30.41
N LEU A 848 16.17 -8.16 30.89
CA LEU A 848 14.90 -7.44 31.03
C LEU A 848 15.08 -6.19 31.90
N CYS A 849 15.69 -6.31 33.08
CA CYS A 849 15.97 -5.19 33.98
C CYS A 849 16.85 -4.12 33.33
N THR A 850 17.83 -4.49 32.50
CA THR A 850 18.68 -3.51 31.81
C THR A 850 17.91 -2.73 30.75
N ILE A 851 17.01 -3.40 30.03
CA ILE A 851 16.10 -2.76 29.08
C ILE A 851 15.11 -1.83 29.83
N MET A 852 14.66 -2.24 31.02
CA MET A 852 13.77 -1.44 31.89
C MET A 852 14.48 -0.24 32.54
N GLY A 853 15.70 -0.42 33.03
CA GLY A 853 16.46 0.57 33.82
C GLY A 853 16.88 1.80 33.03
N ASN A 854 17.03 1.67 31.70
CA ASN A 854 17.26 2.81 30.82
C ASN A 854 16.03 3.73 30.71
N ASN A 855 14.82 3.25 31.04
CA ASN A 855 13.55 3.95 30.84
C ASN A 855 12.96 4.58 32.12
N HIS A 856 13.55 4.35 33.30
CA HIS A 856 13.01 4.88 34.57
C HIS A 856 13.10 6.41 34.71
N LYS A 857 13.75 7.11 33.77
CA LYS A 857 13.71 8.57 33.64
C LYS A 857 12.60 9.11 32.70
N GLN A 858 11.85 8.23 32.04
CA GLN A 858 10.85 8.60 31.02
C GLN A 858 9.52 7.86 31.23
N SER A 859 9.11 7.63 32.48
CA SER A 859 7.86 6.95 32.86
C SER A 859 6.57 7.72 32.50
N SER A 860 6.59 8.59 31.49
CA SER A 860 5.41 9.35 31.05
C SER A 860 5.44 9.74 29.56
N GLN A 861 6.42 9.25 28.79
CA GLN A 861 6.62 9.69 27.40
C GLN A 861 6.55 8.50 26.45
N LEU A 862 5.35 8.28 25.88
CA LEU A 862 5.15 7.56 24.63
C LEU A 862 5.81 8.38 23.50
N VAL A 863 7.09 8.14 23.25
CA VAL A 863 7.83 8.73 22.12
C VAL A 863 8.06 7.61 21.11
N TYR A 864 7.16 7.48 20.15
CA TYR A 864 7.40 6.64 18.96
C TYR A 864 8.53 7.28 18.14
N ASN A 865 9.75 6.77 18.31
CA ASN A 865 10.87 6.95 17.39
C ASN A 865 11.25 5.53 16.90
N ASP A 866 11.68 5.36 15.65
CA ASP A 866 11.97 4.05 15.03
C ASP A 866 12.88 3.12 15.84
N GLN A 867 13.79 3.67 16.65
CA GLN A 867 14.67 2.89 17.53
C GLN A 867 13.93 2.19 18.70
N GLN A 868 12.65 2.53 18.96
CA GLN A 868 11.85 1.93 20.03
C GLN A 868 11.06 0.69 19.60
N LYS A 869 10.82 0.46 18.28
CA LYS A 869 10.05 -0.71 17.79
C LYS A 869 10.68 -2.03 18.27
N GLY A 870 12.01 -2.16 18.23
CA GLY A 870 12.72 -3.34 18.73
C GLY A 870 12.70 -3.53 20.26
N ILE A 871 12.56 -2.44 21.03
CA ILE A 871 12.60 -2.47 22.50
C ILE A 871 11.32 -3.11 23.07
N HIS A 872 10.16 -2.81 22.49
CA HIS A 872 8.89 -3.37 22.92
C HIS A 872 8.81 -4.87 22.67
N GLY A 873 9.17 -5.33 21.46
CA GLY A 873 9.24 -6.75 21.13
C GLY A 873 10.25 -7.51 22.01
N ALA A 874 11.42 -6.91 22.27
CA ALA A 874 12.42 -7.47 23.18
C ALA A 874 11.88 -7.63 24.61
N ARG A 875 11.21 -6.60 25.14
CA ARG A 875 10.58 -6.64 26.46
C ARG A 875 9.49 -7.70 26.52
N GLN A 876 8.59 -7.75 25.55
CA GLN A 876 7.50 -8.73 25.47
C GLN A 876 8.03 -10.15 25.42
N SER A 877 9.04 -10.41 24.57
CA SER A 877 9.63 -11.74 24.41
C SER A 877 10.33 -12.24 25.67
N LEU A 878 11.12 -11.39 26.34
CA LEU A 878 11.76 -11.74 27.60
C LEU A 878 10.77 -11.92 28.75
N LEU A 879 9.74 -11.07 28.81
CA LEU A 879 8.68 -11.16 29.80
C LEU A 879 7.86 -12.44 29.63
N PHE A 880 7.64 -12.86 28.38
CA PHE A 880 6.90 -14.08 28.07
C PHE A 880 7.55 -15.33 28.67
N VAL A 881 8.88 -15.37 28.78
CA VAL A 881 9.60 -16.45 29.50
C VAL A 881 9.13 -16.58 30.95
N ILE A 882 8.90 -15.45 31.63
CA ILE A 882 8.45 -15.40 33.02
C ILE A 882 6.96 -15.74 33.11
N ILE A 883 6.15 -15.27 32.16
CA ILE A 883 4.72 -15.61 32.04
C ILE A 883 4.54 -17.12 31.90
N LEU A 884 5.33 -17.76 31.03
CA LEU A 884 5.33 -19.21 30.88
C LEU A 884 5.70 -19.92 32.20
N LEU A 885 6.65 -19.40 32.96
CA LEU A 885 6.99 -19.93 34.27
C LEU A 885 5.82 -19.81 35.27
N PHE A 886 5.07 -18.71 35.26
CA PHE A 886 3.86 -18.56 36.07
C PHE A 886 2.78 -19.58 35.71
N ARG A 887 2.66 -19.94 34.42
CA ARG A 887 1.75 -21.01 33.95
C ARG A 887 2.18 -22.39 34.44
N ILE A 888 3.45 -22.76 34.23
CA ILE A 888 3.93 -24.12 34.50
C ILE A 888 4.14 -24.34 36.01
N ARG A 889 4.68 -23.34 36.74
CA ARG A 889 5.09 -23.45 38.14
C ARG A 889 4.87 -22.16 38.93
N THR A 890 3.61 -21.73 39.08
CA THR A 890 3.20 -20.47 39.73
C THR A 890 3.91 -20.23 41.08
N LYS A 891 3.89 -21.19 42.00
CA LYS A 891 4.50 -21.03 43.33
C LYS A 891 6.01 -20.80 43.26
N LEU A 892 6.72 -21.55 42.42
CA LEU A 892 8.17 -21.42 42.27
C LEU A 892 8.54 -20.11 41.57
N ALA A 893 7.72 -19.63 40.63
CA ALA A 893 7.89 -18.32 40.02
C ALA A 893 7.82 -17.19 41.07
N ILE A 894 6.81 -17.24 41.95
CA ILE A 894 6.63 -16.25 43.02
C ILE A 894 7.82 -16.29 44.00
N ASP A 895 8.22 -17.49 44.44
CA ASP A 895 9.34 -17.66 45.37
C ASP A 895 10.66 -17.17 44.75
N PHE A 896 10.92 -17.50 43.48
CA PHE A 896 12.10 -17.06 42.74
C PHE A 896 12.17 -15.53 42.61
N LEU A 897 11.12 -14.89 42.09
CA LEU A 897 11.05 -13.43 41.94
C LEU A 897 11.05 -12.69 43.29
N SER A 898 10.63 -13.35 44.37
CA SER A 898 10.72 -12.79 45.72
C SER A 898 12.16 -12.78 46.26
N THR A 899 13.05 -13.65 45.75
CA THR A 899 14.44 -13.76 46.22
C THR A 899 15.40 -12.79 45.54
N ILE A 900 15.00 -12.24 44.38
CA ILE A 900 15.85 -11.36 43.57
C ILE A 900 15.52 -9.89 43.90
N PRO A 901 16.50 -9.11 44.36
CA PRO A 901 16.31 -7.69 44.60
C PRO A 901 16.31 -6.89 43.27
N ASP A 902 15.49 -5.87 43.21
CA ASP A 902 15.53 -4.80 42.21
C ASP A 902 16.74 -3.85 42.45
N LEU A 903 16.87 -2.81 41.63
CA LEU A 903 17.89 -1.76 41.79
C LEU A 903 17.73 -0.97 43.11
N SER A 904 16.58 -1.06 43.79
CA SER A 904 16.23 -0.38 45.04
C SER A 904 16.36 -1.26 46.29
N GLY A 905 16.70 -2.55 46.13
CA GLY A 905 16.81 -3.56 47.19
C GLY A 905 15.49 -4.22 47.61
N LYS A 906 14.38 -3.99 46.90
CA LYS A 906 13.07 -4.64 47.12
C LYS A 906 12.89 -5.85 46.20
N PRO A 907 12.02 -6.82 46.53
CA PRO A 907 11.73 -7.93 45.64
C PRO A 907 11.19 -7.47 44.28
N ILE A 908 11.75 -8.00 43.18
CA ILE A 908 11.40 -7.60 41.82
C ILE A 908 9.99 -8.03 41.38
N LEU A 909 9.35 -8.92 42.15
CA LEU A 909 8.01 -9.44 41.89
C LEU A 909 6.97 -8.34 41.56
N LYS A 910 6.99 -7.21 42.31
CA LYS A 910 6.07 -6.09 42.05
C LYS A 910 6.28 -5.48 40.66
N GLU A 911 7.54 -5.26 40.29
CA GLU A 911 7.90 -4.60 39.03
C GLU A 911 7.52 -5.48 37.84
N ILE A 912 7.84 -6.77 37.88
CA ILE A 912 7.50 -7.73 36.81
C ILE A 912 6.00 -7.85 36.61
N LEU A 913 5.21 -7.98 37.68
CA LEU A 913 3.75 -8.11 37.54
C LEU A 913 3.11 -6.80 37.02
N SER A 914 3.64 -5.64 37.41
CA SER A 914 3.22 -4.34 36.86
C SER A 914 3.53 -4.24 35.37
N ILE A 915 4.73 -4.63 34.96
CA ILE A 915 5.17 -4.64 33.55
C ILE A 915 4.27 -5.57 32.74
N TRP A 916 3.94 -6.74 33.27
CA TRP A 916 3.08 -7.71 32.62
C TRP A 916 1.67 -7.16 32.42
N CYS A 917 1.04 -6.60 33.45
CA CYS A 917 -0.29 -6.01 33.31
C CYS A 917 -0.31 -4.91 32.23
N ASN A 918 0.72 -4.06 32.17
CA ASN A 918 0.82 -3.00 31.17
C ASN A 918 1.15 -3.52 29.76
N CYS A 919 1.80 -4.69 29.64
CA CYS A 919 2.13 -5.30 28.36
C CYS A 919 1.02 -6.18 27.79
N GLN A 920 0.09 -6.65 28.63
CA GLN A 920 -0.94 -7.61 28.26
C GLN A 920 -1.76 -7.21 27.01
N PRO A 921 -2.24 -5.96 26.86
CA PRO A 921 -3.05 -5.57 25.71
C PRO A 921 -2.32 -5.61 24.36
N TYR A 922 -0.98 -5.64 24.39
CA TYR A 922 -0.11 -5.53 23.22
C TYR A 922 0.42 -6.90 22.73
N TYR A 923 -0.09 -8.01 23.26
CA TYR A 923 0.19 -9.33 22.68
C TYR A 923 -0.78 -9.59 21.51
N PHE A 924 -0.22 -9.99 20.37
CA PHE A 924 -0.99 -10.23 19.13
C PHE A 924 -1.02 -11.72 18.72
N SER A 925 0.00 -12.50 19.11
CA SER A 925 0.03 -13.93 18.79
C SER A 925 -1.04 -14.69 19.57
N ARG A 926 -1.89 -15.46 18.89
CA ARG A 926 -2.93 -16.32 19.49
C ARG A 926 -2.38 -17.17 20.65
N TYR A 927 -1.22 -17.81 20.46
CA TYR A 927 -0.59 -18.62 21.50
C TYR A 927 -0.17 -17.77 22.71
N GLU A 928 0.49 -16.64 22.47
CA GLU A 928 0.97 -15.77 23.56
C GLU A 928 -0.19 -15.19 24.37
N ILE A 929 -1.26 -14.76 23.69
CA ILE A 929 -2.51 -14.31 24.32
C ILE A 929 -3.09 -15.43 25.20
N GLN A 930 -3.29 -16.64 24.65
CA GLN A 930 -3.85 -17.76 25.41
C GLN A 930 -3.00 -18.13 26.63
N VAL A 931 -1.69 -18.27 26.47
CA VAL A 931 -0.76 -18.58 27.56
C VAL A 931 -0.78 -17.51 28.64
N SER A 932 -0.72 -16.24 28.23
CA SER A 932 -0.70 -15.11 29.15
C SER A 932 -2.02 -14.98 29.92
N THR A 933 -3.14 -15.03 29.22
CA THR A 933 -4.49 -14.96 29.81
C THR A 933 -4.74 -16.11 30.80
N MET A 934 -4.37 -17.34 30.45
CA MET A 934 -4.48 -18.47 31.38
C MET A 934 -3.51 -18.36 32.56
N ALA A 935 -2.30 -17.81 32.36
CA ALA A 935 -1.35 -17.58 33.44
C ALA A 935 -1.85 -16.52 34.45
N LEU A 936 -2.49 -15.45 33.97
CA LEU A 936 -3.17 -14.45 34.80
C LEU A 936 -4.30 -15.08 35.62
N ALA A 937 -5.17 -15.87 34.98
CA ALA A 937 -6.27 -16.58 35.66
C ALA A 937 -5.75 -17.53 36.76
N ASN A 938 -4.70 -18.30 36.47
CA ASN A 938 -4.04 -19.17 37.45
C ASN A 938 -3.45 -18.38 38.62
N LEU A 939 -2.84 -17.23 38.36
CA LEU A 939 -2.25 -16.38 39.40
C LEU A 939 -3.31 -15.76 40.32
N ILE A 940 -4.44 -15.30 39.76
CA ILE A 940 -5.60 -14.82 40.53
C ILE A 940 -6.12 -15.95 41.44
N LEU A 941 -6.38 -17.12 40.88
CA LEU A 941 -6.93 -18.26 41.62
C LEU A 941 -5.98 -18.74 42.71
N HIS A 942 -4.68 -18.84 42.41
CA HIS A 942 -3.65 -19.19 43.40
C HIS A 942 -3.64 -18.21 44.56
N THR A 943 -3.68 -16.90 44.27
CA THR A 943 -3.61 -15.84 45.27
C THR A 943 -4.84 -15.86 46.18
N ILE A 944 -6.04 -16.03 45.63
CA ILE A 944 -7.29 -16.09 46.41
C ILE A 944 -7.33 -17.35 47.29
N ASN A 945 -6.97 -18.51 46.75
CA ASN A 945 -7.04 -19.80 47.47
C ASN A 945 -5.99 -19.91 48.57
N THR A 946 -4.77 -19.41 48.33
CA THR A 946 -3.66 -19.52 49.29
C THR A 946 -3.54 -18.31 50.22
N LYS A 947 -4.22 -17.20 49.90
CA LYS A 947 -4.11 -15.91 50.60
C LYS A 947 -2.66 -15.42 50.69
N ASP A 948 -1.94 -15.47 49.57
CA ASP A 948 -0.55 -15.04 49.51
C ASP A 948 -0.43 -13.52 49.69
N GLU A 949 0.00 -13.10 50.89
CA GLU A 949 0.16 -11.68 51.24
C GLU A 949 1.12 -10.94 50.32
N ARG A 950 2.07 -11.64 49.67
CA ARG A 950 3.06 -11.02 48.79
C ARG A 950 2.45 -10.40 47.55
N ILE A 951 1.36 -10.98 47.03
CA ILE A 951 0.65 -10.49 45.83
C ILE A 951 -0.50 -9.58 46.24
N MET A 952 -1.25 -9.93 47.30
CA MET A 952 -2.40 -9.14 47.76
C MET A 952 -2.01 -7.71 48.21
N GLN A 953 -0.76 -7.49 48.62
CA GLN A 953 -0.25 -6.17 49.02
C GLN A 953 0.24 -5.31 47.84
N ILE A 954 0.29 -5.85 46.62
CA ILE A 954 0.79 -5.10 45.46
C ILE A 954 -0.33 -4.23 44.89
N THR A 955 -0.06 -2.94 44.78
CA THR A 955 -0.91 -1.96 44.09
C THR A 955 -0.21 -1.40 42.84
N LEU A 956 -1.01 -1.17 41.80
CA LEU A 956 -0.65 -0.49 40.56
C LEU A 956 -1.29 0.90 40.55
N GLN A 957 -0.61 1.85 39.93
CA GLN A 957 -1.18 3.18 39.69
C GLN A 957 -1.88 3.16 38.35
N GLU A 958 -3.22 3.22 38.37
CA GLU A 958 -4.05 3.34 37.18
C GLU A 958 -4.57 4.78 37.06
N GLU A 959 -4.63 5.29 35.84
CA GLU A 959 -5.21 6.61 35.56
C GLU A 959 -6.73 6.51 35.64
N MET A 960 -7.37 7.43 36.36
CA MET A 960 -8.82 7.58 36.24
C MET A 960 -9.14 8.30 34.93
N ASP A 961 -10.03 7.71 34.14
CA ASP A 961 -10.75 8.45 33.12
C ASP A 961 -11.60 9.50 33.82
N ASN A 962 -11.17 10.76 33.74
CA ASN A 962 -12.05 11.87 34.05
C ASN A 962 -13.07 11.92 32.92
N ASN A 963 -14.30 11.48 33.20
CA ASN A 963 -15.50 11.74 32.38
C ASN A 963 -15.84 13.24 32.38
N ASP A 964 -14.88 14.11 32.06
CA ASP A 964 -15.19 15.47 31.66
C ASP A 964 -15.37 15.44 30.14
N ASP A 965 -16.58 15.77 29.70
CA ASP A 965 -17.12 15.84 28.32
C ASP A 965 -16.34 16.76 27.34
N ASN A 966 -15.02 16.88 27.46
CA ASN A 966 -14.20 17.59 26.49
C ASN A 966 -13.73 16.61 25.42
N GLU A 967 -14.53 16.46 24.37
CA GLU A 967 -14.29 15.76 23.09
C GLU A 967 -13.07 16.30 22.30
N SER A 968 -12.02 16.82 22.94
CA SER A 968 -10.84 17.31 22.22
C SER A 968 -9.74 16.26 22.23
N ILE A 969 -9.17 15.97 21.05
CA ILE A 969 -8.02 15.07 20.87
C ILE A 969 -6.93 15.39 21.92
N GLN A 970 -6.55 14.35 22.68
CA GLN A 970 -5.57 14.44 23.75
C GLN A 970 -4.16 14.21 23.20
N THR A 971 -3.48 15.29 22.84
CA THR A 971 -2.10 15.23 22.33
C THR A 971 -1.07 15.01 23.45
N ARG A 972 0.15 14.56 23.09
CA ARG A 972 1.28 14.36 24.05
C ARG A 972 1.58 15.61 24.90
N SER A 973 1.38 16.81 24.35
CA SER A 973 1.58 18.07 25.07
C SER A 973 0.48 18.33 26.09
N LYS A 974 -0.80 18.11 25.73
CA LYS A 974 -1.94 18.21 26.67
C LYS A 974 -1.86 17.17 27.79
N SER A 975 -1.51 15.92 27.48
CA SER A 975 -1.39 14.85 28.47
C SER A 975 -0.24 15.07 29.47
N SER A 976 0.83 15.78 29.04
CA SER A 976 1.92 16.18 29.94
C SER A 976 1.56 17.34 30.88
N GLN A 977 0.56 18.15 30.52
CA GLN A 977 0.11 19.32 31.29
C GLN A 977 -1.04 19.00 32.26
N GLN A 978 -1.86 17.98 31.97
CA GLN A 978 -2.92 17.54 32.86
C GLN A 978 -2.36 16.81 34.10
N THR A 979 -2.81 17.22 35.29
CA THR A 979 -2.58 16.45 36.52
C THR A 979 -3.40 15.17 36.48
N LYS A 980 -2.76 14.08 36.08
CA LYS A 980 -3.33 12.72 36.10
C LYS A 980 -3.69 12.33 37.54
N ILE A 981 -4.95 12.00 37.79
CA ILE A 981 -5.40 11.43 39.06
C ILE A 981 -5.11 9.94 38.98
N LEU A 982 -4.05 9.51 39.66
CA LEU A 982 -3.68 8.09 39.75
C LEU A 982 -4.37 7.47 40.97
N ILE A 983 -5.16 6.42 40.75
CA ILE A 983 -5.66 5.56 41.83
C ILE A 983 -4.69 4.39 42.02
N ASP A 984 -4.39 4.07 43.28
CA ASP A 984 -3.76 2.81 43.64
C ASP A 984 -4.80 1.66 43.57
N VAL A 985 -4.75 0.87 42.50
CA VAL A 985 -5.62 -0.29 42.27
C VAL A 985 -4.87 -1.57 42.69
N PRO A 986 -5.48 -2.49 43.46
CA PRO A 986 -4.86 -3.77 43.78
C PRO A 986 -4.56 -4.57 42.51
N ILE A 987 -3.37 -5.16 42.39
CA ILE A 987 -2.92 -5.78 41.13
C ILE A 987 -3.84 -6.90 40.63
N ILE A 988 -4.48 -7.62 41.55
CA ILE A 988 -5.41 -8.71 41.22
C ILE A 988 -6.64 -8.15 40.48
N VAL A 989 -7.05 -6.93 40.80
CA VAL A 989 -8.15 -6.22 40.11
C VAL A 989 -7.72 -5.85 38.69
N SER A 990 -6.52 -5.31 38.51
CA SER A 990 -5.96 -5.02 37.19
C SER A 990 -5.88 -6.28 36.31
N MET A 991 -5.40 -7.40 36.87
CA MET A 991 -5.37 -8.68 36.17
C MET A 991 -6.79 -9.14 35.77
N TYR A 992 -7.76 -9.00 36.66
CA TYR A 992 -9.16 -9.32 36.37
C TYR A 992 -9.74 -8.45 35.24
N LYS A 993 -9.47 -7.14 35.25
CA LYS A 993 -9.89 -6.22 34.18
C LYS A 993 -9.29 -6.59 32.83
N LEU A 994 -8.02 -7.00 32.80
CA LEU A 994 -7.38 -7.50 31.58
C LEU A 994 -8.07 -8.78 31.05
N LEU A 995 -8.48 -9.70 31.92
CA LEU A 995 -9.24 -10.89 31.50
C LEU A 995 -10.63 -10.52 30.92
N LEU A 996 -11.28 -9.49 31.46
CA LEU A 996 -12.53 -8.95 30.91
C LEU A 996 -12.31 -8.32 29.54
N ASN A 997 -11.27 -7.49 29.39
CA ASN A 997 -10.91 -6.86 28.13
C ASN A 997 -10.64 -7.91 27.02
N GLU A 998 -9.91 -8.98 27.35
CA GLU A 998 -9.68 -10.07 26.40
C GLU A 998 -10.94 -10.85 26.05
N LEU A 999 -11.92 -10.93 26.96
CA LEU A 999 -13.23 -11.51 26.65
C LEU A 999 -14.06 -10.58 25.76
N ASP A 1000 -14.02 -9.26 26.01
CA ASP A 1000 -14.76 -8.26 25.27
C ASP A 1000 -14.32 -8.23 23.80
N LYS A 1001 -13.00 -8.21 23.55
CA LYS A 1001 -12.43 -8.39 22.20
C LYS A 1001 -12.96 -9.64 21.50
N LYS A 1002 -13.05 -10.77 22.22
CA LYS A 1002 -13.59 -12.03 21.67
C LYS A 1002 -15.10 -12.03 21.45
N LEU A 1003 -15.83 -11.13 22.07
CA LEU A 1003 -17.25 -10.93 21.81
C LEU A 1003 -17.46 -9.96 20.62
N GLU A 1004 -16.61 -8.95 20.46
CA GLU A 1004 -16.64 -8.01 19.33
C GLU A 1004 -16.29 -8.70 18.00
N GLU A 1005 -15.23 -9.53 17.98
CA GLU A 1005 -14.83 -10.33 16.81
C GLU A 1005 -16.00 -11.19 16.26
N GLU A 1006 -16.92 -11.65 17.12
CA GLU A 1006 -18.08 -12.45 16.69
C GLU A 1006 -19.23 -11.60 16.12
N VAL A 1007 -19.37 -10.34 16.54
CA VAL A 1007 -20.43 -9.44 16.06
C VAL A 1007 -20.09 -8.92 14.66
N GLU A 1008 -18.83 -8.54 14.43
CA GLU A 1008 -18.34 -8.09 13.12
C GLU A 1008 -18.52 -9.18 12.04
N CYS A 1009 -18.29 -10.46 12.39
CA CYS A 1009 -18.53 -11.59 11.51
C CYS A 1009 -20.02 -11.80 11.10
N VAL A 1010 -20.97 -11.22 11.85
CA VAL A 1010 -22.41 -11.35 11.58
C VAL A 1010 -22.94 -10.15 10.77
N ASP A 1011 -22.41 -8.95 10.98
CA ASP A 1011 -22.88 -7.73 10.28
C ASP A 1011 -22.44 -7.68 8.79
N GLU A 1012 -21.32 -8.31 8.42
CA GLU A 1012 -20.96 -8.47 6.99
C GLU A 1012 -22.00 -9.27 6.18
N GLY A 1013 -22.89 -10.02 6.85
CA GLY A 1013 -23.97 -10.78 6.23
C GLY A 1013 -25.31 -10.05 6.14
N ASN A 1014 -25.51 -8.91 6.82
CA ASN A 1014 -26.86 -8.41 7.12
C ASN A 1014 -27.12 -6.92 6.82
N ASP A 1015 -26.22 -6.24 6.10
CA ASP A 1015 -26.39 -4.87 5.60
C ASP A 1015 -27.48 -4.71 4.49
N SER A 1016 -28.50 -5.58 4.49
CA SER A 1016 -29.60 -5.59 3.51
C SER A 1016 -31.00 -5.38 4.10
N GLU A 1017 -31.14 -4.88 5.33
CA GLU A 1017 -32.43 -4.42 5.84
C GLU A 1017 -32.46 -2.90 6.01
N PHE A 1018 -32.67 -2.20 4.89
CA PHE A 1018 -33.26 -0.86 4.91
C PHE A 1018 -34.71 -0.97 5.44
N ASP A 1019 -34.96 -0.45 6.64
CA ASP A 1019 -36.31 -0.25 7.17
C ASP A 1019 -36.99 0.89 6.39
N ASP A 1020 -37.66 0.53 5.29
CA ASP A 1020 -38.57 1.39 4.55
C ASP A 1020 -39.88 1.55 5.35
N ASN A 1021 -39.95 2.54 6.24
CA ASN A 1021 -41.22 3.12 6.68
C ASN A 1021 -41.05 4.61 7.03
N ASP A 1022 -41.11 5.48 6.03
CA ASP A 1022 -41.60 6.85 6.26
C ASP A 1022 -42.43 7.29 5.06
N ASP A 1023 -43.73 7.01 5.16
CA ASP A 1023 -44.77 7.58 4.31
C ASP A 1023 -45.09 9.00 4.80
N ASN A 1024 -45.08 9.93 3.84
CA ASN A 1024 -45.33 11.35 3.97
C ASN A 1024 -46.53 11.73 4.87
N SER A 1025 -46.32 12.68 5.79
CA SER A 1025 -47.33 13.70 6.08
C SER A 1025 -46.69 15.05 6.39
N ASP A 1026 -46.90 16.00 5.48
CA ASP A 1026 -46.73 17.44 5.73
C ASP A 1026 -47.49 17.85 7.00
N ASP A 1027 -46.83 18.50 7.96
CA ASP A 1027 -47.39 19.68 8.63
C ASP A 1027 -46.29 20.50 9.32
N ASP A 1028 -46.39 21.81 9.17
CA ASP A 1028 -45.49 22.85 9.70
C ASP A 1028 -45.33 22.77 11.24
N ASN A 1029 -44.11 22.96 11.76
CA ASN A 1029 -43.79 23.92 12.85
C ASN A 1029 -42.30 23.90 13.23
N GLU A 1030 -41.77 25.11 13.44
CA GLU A 1030 -40.44 25.45 13.94
C GLU A 1030 -40.11 24.78 15.29
N GLU A 1031 -38.88 24.29 15.49
CA GLU A 1031 -37.95 24.78 16.53
C GLU A 1031 -36.57 24.10 16.44
N VAL A 1032 -35.56 24.89 16.77
CA VAL A 1032 -34.12 24.66 16.68
C VAL A 1032 -33.64 23.69 17.77
N GLN A 1033 -32.79 22.72 17.43
CA GLN A 1033 -31.67 22.29 18.27
C GLN A 1033 -30.62 21.54 17.42
N ALA A 1034 -29.36 21.98 17.59
CA ALA A 1034 -28.19 21.55 16.86
C ALA A 1034 -27.30 20.69 17.77
N GLU A 1035 -27.05 19.45 17.37
CA GLU A 1035 -26.02 18.51 17.85
C GLU A 1035 -25.68 17.68 16.58
N GLY A 1036 -24.45 17.61 16.05
CA GLY A 1036 -23.17 17.40 16.71
C GLY A 1036 -22.70 15.98 16.36
N PHE A 1037 -22.32 15.73 15.09
CA PHE A 1037 -21.72 14.47 14.64
C PHE A 1037 -20.39 14.77 13.94
N GLU A 1038 -19.30 14.48 14.65
CA GLU A 1038 -17.94 14.44 14.12
C GLU A 1038 -17.77 13.19 13.24
N GLN A 1039 -17.37 13.40 11.99
CA GLN A 1039 -16.96 12.34 11.07
C GLN A 1039 -15.42 12.33 11.01
N GLN A 1040 -14.87 11.15 11.22
CA GLN A 1040 -13.44 10.84 11.22
C GLN A 1040 -12.77 11.19 9.88
N GLU A 1041 -11.55 11.70 10.01
CA GLU A 1041 -10.62 12.08 8.96
C GLU A 1041 -10.11 10.85 8.19
N GLU A 1042 -10.31 10.85 6.88
CA GLU A 1042 -9.67 9.95 5.92
C GLU A 1042 -8.48 10.72 5.30
N LEU A 1043 -7.27 10.19 5.49
CA LEU A 1043 -5.98 10.83 5.20
C LEU A 1043 -5.65 10.87 3.70
N CYS A 1044 -4.84 11.87 3.37
CA CYS A 1044 -4.40 12.29 2.04
C CYS A 1044 -3.38 11.32 1.41
N VAL A 1045 -3.48 11.16 0.09
CA VAL A 1045 -2.52 10.49 -0.79
C VAL A 1045 -1.37 11.45 -1.09
N GLU A 1046 -0.12 11.04 -0.80
CA GLU A 1046 1.10 11.74 -1.20
C GLU A 1046 1.53 11.31 -2.61
N ASP A 1047 1.65 12.28 -3.54
CA ASP A 1047 2.15 12.07 -4.90
C ASP A 1047 3.69 12.25 -4.96
N GLU A 1048 4.45 11.14 -5.03
CA GLU A 1048 5.87 11.17 -5.43
C GLU A 1048 6.01 11.28 -6.96
N ILE A 1049 6.24 12.48 -7.48
CA ILE A 1049 6.62 12.69 -8.88
C ILE A 1049 8.15 12.64 -9.04
N LYS A 1050 8.67 11.48 -9.48
CA LYS A 1050 10.03 11.33 -10.00
C LYS A 1050 10.16 12.00 -11.38
N SER A 1051 10.93 13.09 -11.44
CA SER A 1051 11.39 13.70 -12.69
C SER A 1051 12.47 12.83 -13.36
N ASN A 1052 12.16 12.27 -14.54
CA ASN A 1052 13.14 11.67 -15.44
C ASN A 1052 13.36 12.58 -16.65
N ASP A 1053 14.55 13.17 -16.77
CA ASP A 1053 15.10 13.66 -18.03
C ASP A 1053 16.09 12.60 -18.57
N LYS A 1054 15.73 11.99 -19.71
CA LYS A 1054 16.57 11.06 -20.48
C LYS A 1054 17.39 11.84 -21.52
N ASN A 1055 18.68 11.51 -21.64
CA ASN A 1055 19.34 11.15 -22.90
C ASN A 1055 20.83 10.86 -22.66
N ASP A 1056 21.20 9.58 -22.60
CA ASP A 1056 21.91 8.95 -23.72
C ASP A 1056 22.11 7.46 -23.41
N GLN A 1057 21.47 6.65 -24.24
CA GLN A 1057 21.60 5.21 -24.28
C GLN A 1057 23.00 4.81 -24.77
N ASP A 1058 23.45 3.69 -24.22
CA ASP A 1058 24.42 2.77 -24.79
C ASP A 1058 25.88 3.25 -24.89
N ILE A 1059 26.64 2.95 -23.85
CA ILE A 1059 27.80 2.05 -23.96
C ILE A 1059 28.08 1.40 -22.60
N VAL A 1060 27.69 0.12 -22.53
CA VAL A 1060 28.49 -0.99 -22.02
C VAL A 1060 28.65 -1.09 -20.50
N ASN A 1061 27.73 -1.85 -19.90
CA ASN A 1061 28.03 -3.14 -19.28
C ASN A 1061 29.50 -3.37 -18.92
N GLN A 1062 29.95 -2.85 -17.77
CA GLN A 1062 31.06 -3.37 -16.94
C GLN A 1062 31.45 -2.30 -15.92
N LYS A 1063 30.69 -2.11 -14.82
CA LYS A 1063 31.20 -1.42 -13.60
C LYS A 1063 30.38 -1.54 -12.32
N LYS A 1064 29.27 -2.29 -12.28
CA LYS A 1064 28.64 -2.70 -10.99
C LYS A 1064 29.31 -3.97 -10.46
N ARG A 1065 30.54 -3.84 -9.92
CA ARG A 1065 31.14 -4.79 -8.96
C ARG A 1065 32.38 -4.14 -8.33
N LYS A 1066 32.36 -4.04 -6.99
CA LYS A 1066 33.41 -3.68 -6.00
C LYS A 1066 33.46 -2.23 -5.50
N GLY A 1067 33.25 -2.08 -4.19
CA GLY A 1067 34.02 -1.13 -3.37
C GLY A 1067 33.27 -0.40 -2.25
N LYS A 1068 33.04 -1.07 -1.11
CA LYS A 1068 32.72 -0.50 0.21
C LYS A 1068 33.66 0.65 0.63
N ALA A 1069 33.17 1.65 1.38
CA ALA A 1069 33.54 1.90 2.80
C ALA A 1069 33.22 3.35 3.28
N LYS A 1070 32.36 3.44 4.30
CA LYS A 1070 32.44 4.26 5.55
C LYS A 1070 32.93 5.72 5.50
N ASP A 1071 32.11 6.68 5.94
CA ASP A 1071 32.04 7.13 7.35
C ASP A 1071 31.01 8.29 7.56
N ASN A 1072 30.14 8.07 8.55
CA ASN A 1072 29.26 8.95 9.36
C ASN A 1072 29.21 10.48 9.16
N ASN A 1073 28.00 11.06 9.10
CA ASN A 1073 27.32 11.66 10.26
C ASN A 1073 25.93 12.27 9.91
N ASN A 1074 24.91 11.71 10.56
CA ASN A 1074 23.66 12.32 11.06
C ASN A 1074 22.98 13.47 10.29
N SER A 1075 21.96 13.13 9.50
CA SER A 1075 20.56 13.52 9.71
C SER A 1075 19.78 13.15 8.44
N ASP A 1076 19.26 11.92 8.39
CA ASP A 1076 18.26 11.55 7.38
C ASP A 1076 16.96 11.26 8.10
N ASP A 1077 15.92 11.88 7.57
CA ASP A 1077 14.55 11.90 8.00
C ASP A 1077 13.91 10.52 8.01
N MET A 1078 12.88 10.47 8.86
CA MET A 1078 11.89 9.43 8.95
C MET A 1078 11.11 9.37 7.63
N LEU A 1079 11.48 8.43 6.77
CA LEU A 1079 10.51 7.79 5.89
C LEU A 1079 10.15 6.49 6.60
N GLN A 1080 8.91 6.45 7.11
CA GLN A 1080 8.34 5.21 7.59
C GLN A 1080 8.29 4.23 6.42
N ASP A 1081 8.97 3.10 6.56
CA ASP A 1081 8.55 1.86 5.92
C ASP A 1081 7.16 1.50 6.52
N ASP A 1082 6.09 2.11 6.01
CA ASP A 1082 4.69 1.73 6.24
C ASP A 1082 4.24 0.65 5.23
N ASP A 1083 5.17 0.00 4.51
CA ASP A 1083 4.89 -0.99 3.46
C ASP A 1083 4.51 -2.41 3.97
N ASP A 1084 4.30 -2.62 5.28
CA ASP A 1084 3.92 -3.95 5.82
C ASP A 1084 2.47 -4.03 6.38
N ASP A 1085 1.71 -2.92 6.47
CA ASP A 1085 0.40 -2.91 7.15
C ASP A 1085 -0.83 -2.87 6.21
N ASP A 1086 -0.67 -2.76 4.87
CA ASP A 1086 -1.79 -2.70 3.89
C ASP A 1086 -1.97 -3.96 3.02
N ILE A 1087 -1.42 -5.12 3.43
CA ILE A 1087 -1.74 -6.44 2.82
C ILE A 1087 -3.02 -7.06 3.44
N SER A 1088 -3.89 -6.25 4.05
CA SER A 1088 -5.08 -6.74 4.76
C SER A 1088 -6.28 -7.13 3.88
N ASN A 1089 -6.16 -7.11 2.55
CA ASN A 1089 -7.24 -7.52 1.63
C ASN A 1089 -6.90 -8.68 0.69
N VAL A 1090 -6.07 -9.62 1.13
CA VAL A 1090 -6.07 -10.96 0.54
C VAL A 1090 -6.88 -11.89 1.45
N ASP A 1091 -7.96 -12.45 0.91
CA ASP A 1091 -8.79 -13.53 1.49
C ASP A 1091 -7.98 -14.82 1.77
N THR A 1092 -6.99 -14.73 2.67
CA THR A 1092 -6.01 -15.77 3.00
C THR A 1092 -6.13 -16.33 4.42
N GLU A 1093 -6.98 -15.76 5.27
CA GLU A 1093 -7.00 -16.07 6.70
C GLU A 1093 -7.18 -17.57 7.01
N ASP A 1094 -7.97 -18.31 6.24
CA ASP A 1094 -8.28 -19.71 6.58
C ASP A 1094 -7.25 -20.76 6.10
N ASP A 1095 -6.48 -20.50 5.04
CA ASP A 1095 -5.48 -21.46 4.53
C ASP A 1095 -4.13 -21.31 5.27
N ASP A 1096 -3.88 -20.15 5.87
CA ASP A 1096 -2.64 -19.86 6.58
C ASP A 1096 -2.66 -20.32 8.05
N ILE A 1097 -3.83 -20.50 8.67
CA ILE A 1097 -3.95 -21.04 10.04
C ILE A 1097 -3.36 -22.46 10.16
N ILE A 1098 -3.33 -23.26 9.09
CA ILE A 1098 -2.85 -24.65 9.16
C ILE A 1098 -1.33 -24.78 8.93
N LEU A 1099 -0.65 -23.72 8.44
CA LEU A 1099 0.76 -23.80 8.01
C LEU A 1099 1.66 -22.65 8.49
N SER A 1100 1.11 -21.64 9.18
CA SER A 1100 1.85 -20.51 9.78
C SER A 1100 2.17 -20.67 11.27
N GLU A 1101 1.66 -21.70 11.93
CA GLU A 1101 1.92 -21.89 13.37
C GLU A 1101 3.41 -22.21 13.59
N ASP A 1102 4.07 -21.38 14.41
CA ASP A 1102 5.41 -21.64 14.92
C ASP A 1102 5.47 -23.09 15.43
N PRO A 1103 6.42 -23.92 14.97
CA PRO A 1103 6.46 -25.34 15.28
C PRO A 1103 6.49 -25.62 16.79
N ILE A 1104 6.93 -24.67 17.61
CA ILE A 1104 6.90 -24.76 19.06
C ILE A 1104 5.45 -24.80 19.60
N TYR A 1105 4.54 -23.99 19.06
CA TYR A 1105 3.17 -23.86 19.58
C TYR A 1105 2.31 -25.08 19.30
N SER A 1106 2.51 -25.71 18.14
CA SER A 1106 1.74 -26.87 17.69
C SER A 1106 1.81 -28.08 18.64
N THR A 1107 2.84 -28.14 19.49
CA THR A 1107 3.04 -29.23 20.45
C THR A 1107 2.39 -28.99 21.82
N ASP A 1108 1.97 -27.75 22.12
CA ASP A 1108 1.39 -27.38 23.41
C ASP A 1108 -0.16 -27.56 23.38
N PRO A 1109 -0.75 -28.36 24.29
CA PRO A 1109 -2.19 -28.61 24.32
C PRO A 1109 -3.06 -27.34 24.51
N ILE A 1110 -2.47 -26.21 24.92
CA ILE A 1110 -3.19 -24.95 25.11
C ILE A 1110 -3.81 -24.38 23.82
N MET A 1111 -3.21 -24.66 22.66
CA MET A 1111 -3.70 -24.15 21.37
C MET A 1111 -5.12 -24.64 21.04
N ASN A 1112 -5.49 -25.80 21.59
CA ASN A 1112 -6.81 -26.41 21.42
C ASN A 1112 -7.86 -25.90 22.41
N VAL A 1113 -7.50 -25.02 23.35
CA VAL A 1113 -8.43 -24.48 24.34
C VAL A 1113 -9.25 -23.36 23.70
N ASN A 1114 -10.58 -23.45 23.82
CA ASN A 1114 -11.47 -22.34 23.49
C ASN A 1114 -11.33 -21.25 24.56
N LEU A 1115 -10.65 -20.15 24.22
CA LEU A 1115 -10.33 -19.08 25.17
C LEU A 1115 -11.60 -18.39 25.71
N LYS A 1116 -12.61 -18.18 24.87
CA LYS A 1116 -13.89 -17.57 25.27
C LYS A 1116 -14.61 -18.45 26.28
N GLU A 1117 -14.76 -19.75 25.99
CA GLU A 1117 -15.40 -20.69 26.91
C GLU A 1117 -14.65 -20.77 28.26
N PHE A 1118 -13.32 -20.79 28.20
CA PHE A 1118 -12.47 -20.74 29.40
C PHE A 1118 -12.72 -19.47 30.23
N LEU A 1119 -12.71 -18.30 29.59
CA LEU A 1119 -12.92 -17.00 30.26
C LEU A 1119 -14.32 -16.88 30.85
N CYS A 1120 -15.37 -17.26 30.12
CA CYS A 1120 -16.75 -17.26 30.61
C CYS A 1120 -16.91 -18.16 31.85
N ASN A 1121 -16.39 -19.39 31.79
CA ASN A 1121 -16.45 -20.31 32.93
C ASN A 1121 -15.64 -19.78 34.12
N PHE A 1122 -14.43 -19.27 33.88
CA PHE A 1122 -13.56 -18.73 34.92
C PHE A 1122 -14.20 -17.53 35.63
N LEU A 1123 -14.73 -16.55 34.88
CA LEU A 1123 -15.36 -15.36 35.45
C LEU A 1123 -16.66 -15.69 36.19
N SER A 1124 -17.44 -16.64 35.66
CA SER A 1124 -18.65 -17.14 36.33
C SER A 1124 -18.32 -17.80 37.67
N ASP A 1125 -17.33 -18.72 37.69
CA ASP A 1125 -16.87 -19.37 38.92
C ASP A 1125 -16.30 -18.35 39.93
N LEU A 1126 -15.56 -17.34 39.44
CA LEU A 1126 -15.01 -16.27 40.27
C LEU A 1126 -16.12 -15.41 40.89
N SER A 1127 -17.20 -15.14 40.15
CA SER A 1127 -18.36 -14.35 40.62
C SER A 1127 -19.06 -14.98 41.83
N HIS A 1128 -19.00 -16.31 41.95
CA HIS A 1128 -19.56 -17.06 43.07
C HIS A 1128 -18.65 -17.07 44.31
N GLN A 1129 -17.41 -16.60 44.21
CA GLN A 1129 -16.50 -16.53 45.36
C GLN A 1129 -16.76 -15.30 46.22
N ILE A 1130 -16.57 -15.44 47.54
CA ILE A 1130 -16.78 -14.35 48.52
C ILE A 1130 -15.90 -13.13 48.23
N TYR A 1131 -14.72 -13.35 47.63
CA TYR A 1131 -13.76 -12.30 47.29
C TYR A 1131 -14.20 -11.43 46.09
N TYR A 1132 -15.23 -11.85 45.34
CA TYR A 1132 -15.74 -11.09 44.19
C TYR A 1132 -16.24 -9.69 44.54
N ASN A 1133 -16.73 -9.50 45.76
CA ASN A 1133 -17.17 -8.19 46.26
C ASN A 1133 -16.05 -7.13 46.31
N GLU A 1134 -14.78 -7.54 46.27
CA GLU A 1134 -13.65 -6.61 46.15
C GLU A 1134 -13.40 -6.22 44.69
N PHE A 1135 -13.67 -7.10 43.71
CA PHE A 1135 -13.59 -6.78 42.28
C PHE A 1135 -14.72 -5.84 41.85
N SER A 1136 -15.95 -6.09 42.32
CA SER A 1136 -17.14 -5.33 41.91
C SER A 1136 -17.12 -3.85 42.28
N ARG A 1137 -16.21 -3.43 43.17
CA ARG A 1137 -16.03 -2.01 43.53
C ARG A 1137 -15.29 -1.19 42.48
N TYR A 1138 -14.60 -1.84 41.55
CA TYR A 1138 -13.75 -1.20 40.56
C TYR A 1138 -14.30 -1.29 39.13
N HIS A 1139 -15.51 -1.82 38.96
CA HIS A 1139 -16.13 -1.97 37.64
C HIS A 1139 -16.41 -0.62 36.99
N THR A 1140 -16.02 -0.49 35.72
CA THR A 1140 -16.45 0.62 34.86
C THR A 1140 -17.81 0.32 34.23
N SER A 1141 -18.45 1.32 33.62
CA SER A 1141 -19.72 1.12 32.88
C SER A 1141 -19.56 0.09 31.76
N LEU A 1142 -18.46 0.17 30.99
CA LEU A 1142 -18.14 -0.78 29.92
C LEU A 1142 -17.98 -2.21 30.46
N GLU A 1143 -17.18 -2.40 31.51
CA GLU A 1143 -16.96 -3.72 32.13
C GLU A 1143 -18.28 -4.35 32.65
N LEU A 1144 -19.20 -3.52 33.19
CA LEU A 1144 -20.53 -4.00 33.61
C LEU A 1144 -21.37 -4.49 32.43
N THR A 1145 -21.32 -3.82 31.27
CA THR A 1145 -22.04 -4.26 30.07
C THR A 1145 -21.51 -5.60 29.56
N THR A 1146 -20.20 -5.81 29.53
CA THR A 1146 -19.59 -7.10 29.15
C THR A 1146 -20.03 -8.22 30.09
N LEU A 1147 -20.06 -7.96 31.41
CA LEU A 1147 -20.54 -8.91 32.43
C LEU A 1147 -22.04 -9.24 32.32
N GLN A 1148 -22.85 -8.28 31.88
CA GLN A 1148 -24.28 -8.49 31.58
C GLN A 1148 -24.48 -9.34 30.32
N ARG A 1149 -23.67 -9.11 29.25
CA ARG A 1149 -23.72 -9.90 28.00
C ARG A 1149 -23.50 -11.40 28.26
N ILE A 1150 -22.62 -11.75 29.20
CA ILE A 1150 -22.34 -13.15 29.58
C ILE A 1150 -23.23 -13.71 30.70
N GLY A 1151 -24.22 -12.95 31.17
CA GLY A 1151 -25.23 -13.42 32.14
C GLY A 1151 -24.76 -13.54 33.59
N ILE A 1152 -23.60 -12.96 33.95
CA ILE A 1152 -23.10 -12.93 35.35
C ILE A 1152 -23.86 -11.89 36.18
N LEU A 1153 -24.23 -10.76 35.55
CA LEU A 1153 -25.09 -9.73 36.15
C LEU A 1153 -26.47 -9.73 35.46
N PRO A 1154 -27.57 -9.50 36.20
CA PRO A 1154 -28.87 -9.35 35.58
C PRO A 1154 -28.86 -8.13 34.64
N GLN A 1155 -29.44 -8.27 33.45
CA GLN A 1155 -29.71 -7.13 32.58
C GLN A 1155 -30.58 -6.14 33.36
N SER A 1156 -30.09 -4.92 33.55
CA SER A 1156 -30.89 -3.83 34.11
C SER A 1156 -31.99 -3.52 33.11
N ASN A 1157 -33.23 -3.89 33.44
CA ASN A 1157 -34.41 -3.30 32.79
C ASN A 1157 -34.47 -1.83 33.22
N GLU A 1158 -33.87 -0.95 32.43
CA GLU A 1158 -34.30 0.45 32.34
C GLU A 1158 -35.02 0.69 31.01
#